data_AF-A0A955X5H6-F1
#
_entry.id   AF-A0A955X5H6-F1
#
_cell.length_a   1.000
_cell.length_b   1.000
_cell.length_c   1.000
_cell.angle_alpha   90.00
_cell.angle_beta   90.00
_cell.angle_gamma   90.00
#
_symmetry.space_group_name_H-M   'P 1'
#
loop_
_entity.id
_entity.type
_entity.pdbx_description
1 polymer ?
#
loop_
_entity_poly.entity_id
_entity_poly.type
_entity_poly.pdbx_seq_one_letter_code
_entity_poly.pdbx_strand_id
1 'polypeptide(L)'
;MRLVCLGISSIALVGLAACSASDPIVDGDGRVLRTETDRFGLITCSEATETETCYTHRAIVGVSMGAGGAGQLGLTRPELFDSVGMLGVPIVDWRYMFRNFERSYLGGFCDMDTILANLDAVADPEGGAFCGPVHGEIKFTPDDEPWEHQILEPDQDYNHWYRWIDAGRGGNFGRDKLRESFQDITLAFGNALMYNEDSPYYAPGLPMDYRSWSDAEKCDAPLNVGNIKHKEFNPDGEYPVIAFCDTRTSGGDFLPERPSERAMEISLAVDYNRNGIRDYAEPVITMMHERYADTGVAAGDDYDWRTNPGGTAGNWRYDEGEAFEDNGLDGVPDTGDYGEGNGKFDLNPNMANYFAQDPRSAIERMPAGHLERMNIYADAGIRDFLQSVGATNWLWGSLTERVGRDVARDYTYFNTLTPQLGDDFDFLAVDYSPEGIGKHAYLRYGNPDAREGEINNGNGNHVGTAYEVVSRFLISLSFIQERFLDGDHTFLDDVGEVTELIQPHKFQSQALGEERSFGIVLPPGYNAPENADKTYPVVYFLHGQGMESENLLASAILFFGYMTGSTNETNIRARRSDWAKFILVFPDSTCSNDACGSGNFNTNHLGVDGDGPKYADSIYELMAYVEKTYRVAPPVVVPKP
;
A
#
# COMPACT_ATOMS: atom_id res chain seq x y z
N MET A 1 46.80 15.66 2.36
CA MET A 1 47.80 14.56 2.35
C MET A 1 47.35 13.60 1.25
N ARG A 2 48.07 13.52 0.13
CA ARG A 2 47.71 12.67 -1.03
C ARG A 2 47.99 11.21 -0.66
N LEU A 3 47.00 10.32 -0.81
CA LEU A 3 47.26 8.88 -0.85
C LEU A 3 46.80 8.30 -2.20
N VAL A 4 47.63 7.37 -2.65
CA VAL A 4 47.73 6.79 -3.99
C VAL A 4 46.93 5.48 -4.00
N CYS A 5 46.00 5.32 -4.94
CA CYS A 5 45.39 4.03 -5.26
C CYS A 5 46.36 3.23 -6.15
N LEU A 6 46.79 2.07 -5.65
CA LEU A 6 47.45 1.01 -6.42
C LEU A 6 46.46 -0.15 -6.53
N GLY A 7 46.10 -0.50 -7.77
CA GLY A 7 45.12 -1.53 -8.07
C GLY A 7 45.66 -2.94 -7.93
N ILE A 8 44.79 -3.85 -7.50
CA ILE A 8 44.81 -5.28 -7.85
C ILE A 8 43.39 -5.67 -8.26
N SER A 9 43.34 -6.45 -9.33
CA SER A 9 42.22 -6.71 -10.21
C SER A 9 41.37 -7.91 -9.78
N SER A 10 40.08 -7.86 -10.16
CA SER A 10 39.20 -8.99 -10.52
C SER A 10 38.39 -9.69 -9.41
N ILE A 11 37.16 -9.22 -9.20
CA ILE A 11 35.87 -9.97 -9.24
C ILE A 11 34.79 -8.88 -9.41
N ALA A 12 34.08 -8.89 -10.53
CA ALA A 12 33.01 -7.94 -10.81
C ALA A 12 31.73 -8.43 -10.11
N LEU A 13 31.48 -7.93 -8.90
CA LEU A 13 30.11 -7.83 -8.40
C LEU A 13 29.45 -6.69 -9.17
N VAL A 14 28.41 -7.00 -9.94
CA VAL A 14 27.43 -6.00 -10.39
C VAL A 14 26.65 -5.60 -9.15
N GLY A 15 27.19 -4.64 -8.40
CA GLY A 15 26.44 -3.91 -7.39
C GLY A 15 25.54 -2.92 -8.11
N LEU A 16 24.25 -3.22 -8.18
CA LEU A 16 23.23 -2.20 -8.35
C LEU A 16 23.45 -1.16 -7.25
N ALA A 17 24.00 -0.01 -7.64
CA ALA A 17 24.15 1.13 -6.77
C ALA A 17 22.76 1.70 -6.52
N ALA A 18 22.03 1.11 -5.56
CA ALA A 18 21.04 1.86 -4.82
C ALA A 18 21.79 3.08 -4.25
N CYS A 19 21.42 4.29 -4.66
CA CYS A 19 21.86 5.51 -4.02
C CYS A 19 21.39 5.44 -2.56
N SER A 20 22.24 4.87 -1.70
CA SER A 20 21.97 4.63 -0.29
C SER A 20 21.58 5.96 0.34
N ALA A 21 20.40 5.99 0.98
CA ALA A 21 20.25 6.88 2.12
C ALA A 21 21.50 6.71 2.99
N SER A 22 22.13 7.81 3.39
CA SER A 22 23.24 7.73 4.35
C SER A 22 22.77 6.87 5.53
N ASP A 23 23.53 5.83 5.88
CA ASP A 23 23.17 4.96 7.01
C ASP A 23 22.78 5.80 8.21
N PRO A 24 21.71 5.45 8.94
CA PRO A 24 21.28 6.21 10.10
C PRO A 24 22.44 6.35 11.08
N ILE A 25 22.66 7.55 11.58
CA ILE A 25 23.68 7.80 12.58
C ILE A 25 23.19 7.12 13.86
N VAL A 26 23.95 6.15 14.38
CA VAL A 26 23.61 5.45 15.62
C VAL A 26 24.58 5.79 16.75
N ASP A 27 24.10 5.73 18.00
CA ASP A 27 24.94 5.88 19.18
C ASP A 27 25.64 4.57 19.61
N GLY A 28 26.34 4.61 20.75
CA GLY A 28 27.05 3.45 21.30
C GLY A 28 26.14 2.29 21.72
N ASP A 29 24.83 2.53 21.84
CA ASP A 29 23.80 1.54 22.15
C ASP A 29 23.02 1.11 20.90
N GLY A 30 23.42 1.59 19.71
CA GLY A 30 22.78 1.29 18.44
C GLY A 30 21.50 2.09 18.15
N ARG A 31 21.19 3.12 18.95
CA ARG A 31 19.98 3.94 18.79
C ARG A 31 20.14 4.94 17.67
N VAL A 32 19.13 5.09 16.83
CA VAL A 32 19.09 6.09 15.76
C VAL A 32 19.05 7.50 16.35
N LEU A 33 20.01 8.32 15.93
CA LEU A 33 20.19 9.69 16.37
C LEU A 33 19.59 10.70 15.39
N ARG A 34 19.15 11.82 15.95
CA ARG A 34 18.74 13.01 15.23
C ARG A 34 19.86 13.49 14.31
N THR A 35 19.49 13.83 13.08
CA THR A 35 20.35 14.45 12.08
C THR A 35 19.83 15.84 11.77
N GLU A 36 20.70 16.86 11.83
CA GLU A 36 20.29 18.25 11.58
C GLU A 36 20.00 18.55 10.10
N THR A 37 20.42 17.68 9.19
CA THR A 37 20.12 17.79 7.76
C THR A 37 20.36 16.43 7.09
N ASP A 38 19.29 15.79 6.61
CA ASP A 38 19.39 14.57 5.79
C ASP A 38 19.73 14.91 4.32
N ARG A 39 19.74 13.89 3.44
CA ARG A 39 20.06 14.07 2.01
C ARG A 39 19.12 15.03 1.26
N PHE A 40 17.91 15.26 1.77
CA PHE A 40 16.91 16.16 1.20
C PHE A 40 16.89 17.53 1.87
N GLY A 41 17.62 17.71 2.96
CA GLY A 41 17.61 18.95 3.74
C GLY A 41 16.69 18.92 4.96
N LEU A 42 16.14 17.75 5.32
CA LEU A 42 15.19 17.60 6.42
C LEU A 42 15.90 17.33 7.75
N ILE A 43 15.41 17.93 8.83
CA ILE A 43 15.82 17.58 10.19
C ILE A 43 15.07 16.32 10.63
N THR A 44 15.78 15.34 11.18
CA THR A 44 15.20 14.08 11.69
C THR A 44 15.09 14.07 13.22
N CYS A 45 14.28 13.16 13.76
CA CYS A 45 14.21 12.88 15.19
C CYS A 45 15.02 11.66 15.58
N SER A 46 15.55 11.64 16.81
CA SER A 46 16.11 10.44 17.41
C SER A 46 15.01 9.48 17.88
N GLU A 47 15.42 8.26 18.21
CA GLU A 47 14.60 7.37 19.02
C GLU A 47 14.23 7.99 20.38
N ALA A 48 13.05 7.63 20.90
CA ALA A 48 12.67 7.95 22.26
C ALA A 48 13.54 7.18 23.27
N THR A 49 13.79 7.80 24.42
CA THR A 49 14.57 7.23 25.53
C THR A 49 13.73 7.22 26.80
N GLU A 50 14.22 6.68 27.91
CA GLU A 50 13.48 6.73 29.18
C GLU A 50 13.16 8.17 29.65
N THR A 51 13.98 9.15 29.28
CA THR A 51 13.88 10.52 29.81
C THR A 51 13.45 11.55 28.78
N GLU A 52 13.58 11.27 27.49
CA GLU A 52 13.37 12.24 26.41
C GLU A 52 12.64 11.60 25.23
N THR A 53 11.86 12.42 24.53
CA THR A 53 11.26 12.08 23.23
C THR A 53 11.49 13.24 22.26
N CYS A 54 11.39 12.96 20.97
CA CYS A 54 11.48 13.98 19.93
C CYS A 54 10.11 14.14 19.25
N TYR A 55 9.79 15.33 18.75
CA TYR A 55 8.61 15.59 17.93
C TYR A 55 9.08 16.22 16.63
N THR A 56 8.73 15.64 15.49
CA THR A 56 9.02 16.20 14.16
C THR A 56 8.03 17.28 13.77
N HIS A 57 6.84 17.29 14.37
CA HIS A 57 5.67 18.08 13.98
C HIS A 57 5.17 17.78 12.56
N ARG A 58 5.50 16.58 12.05
CA ARG A 58 5.08 16.12 10.73
C ARG A 58 4.18 14.91 10.86
N ALA A 59 3.11 14.90 10.08
CA ALA A 59 2.29 13.73 9.85
C ALA A 59 2.16 13.46 8.35
N ILE A 60 1.94 12.20 8.02
CA ILE A 60 1.61 11.78 6.65
C ILE A 60 0.34 10.94 6.66
N VAL A 61 -0.56 11.24 5.75
CA VAL A 61 -1.86 10.56 5.59
C VAL A 61 -2.04 10.23 4.13
N GLY A 62 -2.78 9.18 3.82
CA GLY A 62 -3.30 9.03 2.48
C GLY A 62 -4.49 8.12 2.38
N VAL A 63 -5.13 8.14 1.22
CA VAL A 63 -6.32 7.34 0.89
C VAL A 63 -6.08 6.46 -0.33
N SER A 64 -6.58 5.22 -0.32
CA SER A 64 -6.39 4.28 -1.44
C SER A 64 -4.90 4.11 -1.79
N MET A 65 -4.48 4.30 -3.03
CA MET A 65 -3.05 4.34 -3.42
C MET A 65 -2.19 5.24 -2.48
N GLY A 66 -2.72 6.39 -2.08
CA GLY A 66 -2.05 7.29 -1.14
C GLY A 66 -1.91 6.71 0.27
N ALA A 67 -2.81 5.82 0.72
CA ALA A 67 -2.70 5.15 2.01
C ALA A 67 -1.49 4.21 2.04
N GLY A 68 -1.27 3.46 0.96
CA GLY A 68 -0.06 2.66 0.78
C GLY A 68 1.20 3.52 0.79
N GLY A 69 1.18 4.63 0.03
CA GLY A 69 2.27 5.61 0.01
C GLY A 69 2.56 6.22 1.39
N ALA A 70 1.53 6.54 2.18
CA ALA A 70 1.69 7.11 3.51
C ALA A 70 2.29 6.10 4.48
N GLY A 71 1.84 4.84 4.44
CA GLY A 71 2.43 3.73 5.19
C GLY A 71 3.90 3.52 4.80
N GLN A 72 4.18 3.43 3.50
CA GLN A 72 5.52 3.23 2.97
C GLN A 72 6.47 4.35 3.39
N LEU A 73 6.18 5.60 3.01
CA LEU A 73 7.07 6.74 3.27
C LEU A 73 7.19 7.05 4.77
N GLY A 74 6.09 6.85 5.51
CA GLY A 74 6.01 7.17 6.94
C GLY A 74 6.70 6.13 7.82
N LEU A 75 6.50 4.84 7.57
CA LEU A 75 6.99 3.77 8.44
C LEU A 75 8.41 3.31 8.08
N THR A 76 8.87 3.51 6.84
CA THR A 76 10.27 3.24 6.45
C THR A 76 11.23 4.35 6.85
N ARG A 77 10.71 5.56 7.07
CA ARG A 77 11.46 6.72 7.59
C ARG A 77 10.81 7.27 8.87
N PRO A 78 10.74 6.44 9.93
CA PRO A 78 10.05 6.83 11.16
C PRO A 78 10.62 8.11 11.76
N GLU A 79 11.91 8.40 11.57
CA GLU A 79 12.60 9.59 12.06
C GLU A 79 12.07 10.91 11.48
N LEU A 80 11.24 10.87 10.43
CA LEU A 80 10.65 12.06 9.82
C LEU A 80 9.23 12.37 10.30
N PHE A 81 8.49 11.40 10.82
CA PHE A 81 7.06 11.57 11.10
C PHE A 81 6.69 11.19 12.53
N ASP A 82 5.80 11.96 13.14
CA ASP A 82 5.20 11.63 14.44
C ASP A 82 3.91 10.82 14.27
N SER A 83 3.22 10.99 13.14
CA SER A 83 1.95 10.31 12.88
C SER A 83 1.82 9.83 11.43
N VAL A 84 1.27 8.63 11.26
CA VAL A 84 0.96 8.02 9.95
C VAL A 84 -0.51 7.61 9.90
N GLY A 85 -1.24 8.05 8.88
CA GLY A 85 -2.64 7.70 8.63
C GLY A 85 -2.83 6.93 7.32
N MET A 86 -3.33 5.70 7.39
CA MET A 86 -3.55 4.83 6.22
C MET A 86 -5.04 4.59 6.03
N LEU A 87 -5.66 5.27 5.06
CA LEU A 87 -7.11 5.21 4.83
C LEU A 87 -7.46 4.25 3.67
N GLY A 88 -7.62 2.97 4.00
CA GLY A 88 -8.17 1.92 3.13
C GLY A 88 -7.40 1.64 1.84
N VAL A 89 -6.55 0.61 1.84
CA VAL A 89 -5.99 -0.06 0.67
C VAL A 89 -5.30 -1.36 1.13
N PRO A 90 -5.20 -2.43 0.31
CA PRO A 90 -4.51 -3.64 0.76
C PRO A 90 -2.97 -3.59 0.63
N ILE A 91 -2.39 -2.61 -0.07
CA ILE A 91 -0.92 -2.45 -0.22
C ILE A 91 -0.22 -1.95 1.06
N VAL A 92 -0.83 -2.21 2.22
CA VAL A 92 -0.22 -2.07 3.54
C VAL A 92 0.36 -3.40 4.05
N ASP A 93 0.03 -4.51 3.37
CA ASP A 93 0.69 -5.81 3.53
C ASP A 93 0.86 -6.47 2.15
N TRP A 94 2.09 -6.46 1.64
CA TRP A 94 2.40 -7.10 0.36
C TRP A 94 2.36 -8.64 0.41
N ARG A 95 2.57 -9.27 1.57
CA ARG A 95 2.45 -10.74 1.70
C ARG A 95 1.00 -11.16 1.49
N TYR A 96 0.07 -10.45 2.12
CA TYR A 96 -1.37 -10.62 1.88
C TYR A 96 -1.71 -10.46 0.40
N MET A 97 -1.18 -9.40 -0.24
CA MET A 97 -1.43 -9.15 -1.66
C MET A 97 -0.86 -10.23 -2.58
N PHE A 98 0.36 -10.73 -2.35
CA PHE A 98 0.94 -11.79 -3.16
C PHE A 98 0.16 -13.10 -3.04
N ARG A 99 -0.28 -13.47 -1.83
CA ARG A 99 -1.18 -14.61 -1.63
C ARG A 99 -2.49 -14.44 -2.41
N ASN A 100 -3.04 -13.23 -2.45
CA ASN A 100 -4.26 -12.94 -3.22
C ASN A 100 -4.02 -12.93 -4.74
N PHE A 101 -2.83 -12.52 -5.21
CA PHE A 101 -2.44 -12.67 -6.60
C PHE A 101 -2.33 -14.14 -7.00
N GLU A 102 -1.60 -14.95 -6.22
CA GLU A 102 -1.37 -16.36 -6.50
C GLU A 102 -2.67 -17.18 -6.52
N ARG A 103 -3.50 -17.01 -5.48
CA ARG A 103 -4.68 -17.87 -5.28
C ARG A 103 -5.91 -17.39 -6.03
N SER A 104 -6.00 -16.09 -6.31
CA SER A 104 -7.22 -15.47 -6.83
C SER A 104 -6.98 -14.74 -8.15
N TYR A 105 -6.39 -13.53 -8.14
CA TYR A 105 -6.34 -12.69 -9.36
C TYR A 105 -5.62 -13.35 -10.54
N LEU A 106 -4.62 -14.18 -10.29
CA LEU A 106 -3.83 -14.90 -11.30
C LEU A 106 -3.94 -16.43 -11.16
N GLY A 107 -4.84 -16.89 -10.30
CA GLY A 107 -5.05 -18.31 -10.01
C GLY A 107 -6.42 -18.81 -10.44
N GLY A 108 -6.78 -19.97 -9.89
CA GLY A 108 -8.11 -20.57 -10.05
C GLY A 108 -8.26 -21.61 -11.16
N PHE A 109 -7.15 -22.21 -11.58
CA PHE A 109 -7.11 -23.21 -12.65
C PHE A 109 -7.21 -24.64 -12.13
N CYS A 110 -7.77 -25.53 -12.95
CA CYS A 110 -7.68 -26.97 -12.70
C CYS A 110 -6.23 -27.45 -12.73
N ASP A 111 -5.95 -28.60 -12.11
CA ASP A 111 -4.67 -29.28 -12.34
C ASP A 111 -4.48 -29.66 -13.82
N MET A 112 -3.21 -29.79 -14.23
CA MET A 112 -2.83 -30.08 -15.62
C MET A 112 -3.51 -31.34 -16.18
N ASP A 113 -3.61 -32.42 -15.41
CA ASP A 113 -4.21 -33.68 -15.89
C ASP A 113 -5.70 -33.48 -16.22
N THR A 114 -6.42 -32.74 -15.38
CA THR A 114 -7.83 -32.38 -15.61
C THR A 114 -8.00 -31.52 -16.87
N ILE A 115 -7.12 -30.53 -17.10
CA ILE A 115 -7.17 -29.69 -18.31
C ILE A 115 -6.92 -30.55 -19.57
N LEU A 116 -5.86 -31.37 -19.55
CA LEU A 116 -5.48 -32.20 -20.71
C LEU A 116 -6.53 -33.28 -21.02
N ALA A 117 -7.22 -33.79 -20.01
CA ALA A 117 -8.32 -34.73 -20.21
C ALA A 117 -9.55 -34.11 -20.91
N ASN A 118 -9.66 -32.77 -20.90
CA ASN A 118 -10.78 -32.01 -21.46
C ASN A 118 -10.28 -30.94 -22.45
N LEU A 119 -9.22 -31.25 -23.21
CA LEU A 119 -8.55 -30.29 -24.10
C LEU A 119 -9.48 -29.69 -25.17
N ASP A 120 -10.52 -30.42 -25.58
CA ASP A 120 -11.54 -29.96 -26.52
C ASP A 120 -12.52 -28.93 -25.92
N ALA A 121 -12.49 -28.73 -24.61
CA ALA A 121 -13.36 -27.84 -23.86
C ALA A 121 -12.60 -26.71 -23.12
N VAL A 122 -11.33 -26.45 -23.43
CA VAL A 122 -10.55 -25.38 -22.75
C VAL A 122 -11.09 -23.97 -22.95
N ALA A 123 -11.81 -23.75 -24.06
CA ALA A 123 -12.49 -22.50 -24.39
C ALA A 123 -13.94 -22.44 -23.87
N ASP A 124 -14.44 -23.50 -23.23
CA ASP A 124 -15.81 -23.58 -22.71
C ASP A 124 -15.82 -23.29 -21.20
N PRO A 125 -16.40 -22.16 -20.75
CA PRO A 125 -16.48 -21.84 -19.32
C PRO A 125 -17.44 -22.77 -18.54
N GLU A 126 -18.25 -23.58 -19.22
CA GLU A 126 -19.06 -24.65 -18.62
C GLU A 126 -18.44 -26.05 -18.83
N GLY A 127 -17.26 -26.09 -19.46
CA GLY A 127 -16.54 -27.30 -19.84
C GLY A 127 -15.80 -27.96 -18.68
N GLY A 128 -15.50 -29.26 -18.83
CA GLY A 128 -14.80 -30.05 -17.80
C GLY A 128 -13.34 -29.63 -17.55
N ALA A 129 -12.79 -28.71 -18.34
CA ALA A 129 -11.45 -28.14 -18.15
C ALA A 129 -11.45 -26.92 -17.20
N PHE A 130 -12.61 -26.40 -16.82
CA PHE A 130 -12.74 -25.23 -15.96
C PHE A 130 -13.13 -25.62 -14.52
N CYS A 131 -12.34 -25.18 -13.54
CA CYS A 131 -12.53 -25.49 -12.11
C CYS A 131 -12.94 -24.29 -11.27
N GLY A 132 -13.08 -23.12 -11.90
CA GLY A 132 -13.41 -21.88 -11.23
C GLY A 132 -14.92 -21.64 -11.06
N PRO A 133 -15.31 -20.55 -10.36
CA PRO A 133 -14.42 -19.73 -9.54
C PRO A 133 -13.87 -20.53 -8.35
N VAL A 134 -12.57 -20.39 -8.10
CA VAL A 134 -12.01 -20.85 -6.84
C VAL A 134 -12.60 -20.00 -5.74
N HIS A 135 -13.24 -20.68 -4.79
CA HIS A 135 -13.79 -20.04 -3.63
C HIS A 135 -12.64 -19.51 -2.77
N GLY A 136 -12.27 -18.23 -2.94
CA GLY A 136 -11.59 -17.49 -1.88
C GLY A 136 -12.50 -17.60 -0.66
N GLU A 137 -12.07 -18.29 0.40
CA GLU A 137 -12.97 -18.64 1.48
C GLU A 137 -13.67 -17.37 2.00
N ILE A 138 -14.95 -17.21 1.66
CA ILE A 138 -15.82 -16.29 2.36
C ILE A 138 -15.98 -16.87 3.76
N LYS A 139 -15.05 -16.55 4.67
CA LYS A 139 -15.26 -16.80 6.09
C LYS A 139 -16.19 -15.73 6.65
N PHE A 140 -17.46 -15.79 6.26
CA PHE A 140 -18.51 -15.53 7.23
C PHE A 140 -18.63 -16.80 8.05
N THR A 141 -17.83 -16.95 9.11
CA THR A 141 -18.09 -18.03 10.05
C THR A 141 -19.49 -17.86 10.64
N PRO A 142 -20.17 -18.96 11.00
CA PRO A 142 -21.50 -18.94 11.63
C PRO A 142 -21.54 -18.02 12.85
N ASP A 143 -22.77 -17.65 13.28
CA ASP A 143 -23.16 -16.72 14.36
C ASP A 143 -22.36 -16.78 15.70
N ASP A 144 -21.48 -17.76 15.89
CA ASP A 144 -20.76 -18.07 17.12
C ASP A 144 -19.34 -17.43 17.22
N GLU A 145 -18.76 -16.96 16.10
CA GLU A 145 -17.49 -16.21 16.11
C GLU A 145 -17.72 -14.71 15.90
N PRO A 146 -17.13 -13.82 16.73
CA PRO A 146 -17.29 -12.38 16.57
C PRO A 146 -16.86 -11.95 15.16
N TRP A 147 -17.68 -11.15 14.48
CA TRP A 147 -17.44 -10.72 13.10
C TRP A 147 -16.07 -10.02 12.94
N GLU A 148 -15.47 -9.51 14.03
CA GLU A 148 -14.10 -8.99 14.09
C GLU A 148 -13.04 -9.98 13.59
N HIS A 149 -13.30 -11.29 13.70
CA HIS A 149 -12.38 -12.37 13.32
C HIS A 149 -12.60 -12.85 11.87
N GLN A 150 -13.58 -12.26 11.17
CA GLN A 150 -13.96 -12.65 9.82
C GLN A 150 -13.23 -11.77 8.80
N ILE A 151 -12.42 -12.40 7.94
CA ILE A 151 -11.80 -11.72 6.80
C ILE A 151 -12.69 -11.97 5.59
N LEU A 152 -13.11 -10.88 4.94
CA LEU A 152 -13.91 -10.98 3.74
C LEU A 152 -12.99 -11.15 2.53
N GLU A 153 -12.85 -12.40 2.11
CA GLU A 153 -12.19 -12.78 0.86
C GLU A 153 -13.26 -13.29 -0.10
N PRO A 154 -13.68 -12.49 -1.08
CA PRO A 154 -14.62 -12.94 -2.08
C PRO A 154 -14.04 -14.05 -2.96
N ASP A 155 -14.90 -15.01 -3.32
CA ASP A 155 -14.64 -15.97 -4.39
C ASP A 155 -14.25 -15.24 -5.68
N GLN A 156 -13.08 -15.55 -6.21
CA GLN A 156 -12.61 -15.04 -7.50
C GLN A 156 -11.48 -15.90 -8.04
N ASP A 157 -11.34 -15.88 -9.35
CA ASP A 157 -10.24 -16.48 -10.10
C ASP A 157 -9.75 -15.47 -11.16
N TYR A 158 -8.75 -15.83 -11.96
CA TYR A 158 -8.31 -14.98 -13.05
C TYR A 158 -9.45 -14.62 -14.02
N ASN A 159 -10.37 -15.54 -14.30
CA ASN A 159 -11.47 -15.33 -15.24
C ASN A 159 -12.57 -14.41 -14.69
N HIS A 160 -12.67 -14.26 -13.38
CA HIS A 160 -13.78 -13.59 -12.69
C HIS A 160 -13.25 -12.72 -11.55
N TRP A 161 -12.69 -11.55 -11.87
CA TRP A 161 -12.18 -10.65 -10.82
C TRP A 161 -13.32 -10.03 -10.02
N TYR A 162 -13.25 -10.18 -8.70
CA TYR A 162 -14.29 -9.66 -7.84
C TYR A 162 -14.30 -8.14 -7.80
N ARG A 163 -15.48 -7.56 -7.95
CA ARG A 163 -15.66 -6.09 -7.95
C ARG A 163 -16.83 -5.59 -7.13
N TRP A 164 -17.73 -6.49 -6.73
CA TRP A 164 -19.00 -6.17 -6.09
C TRP A 164 -19.73 -5.01 -6.83
N ILE A 165 -20.30 -4.07 -6.07
CA ILE A 165 -21.13 -2.96 -6.53
C ILE A 165 -20.29 -1.75 -6.88
N ASP A 166 -20.79 -0.93 -7.78
CA ASP A 166 -20.11 0.30 -8.21
C ASP A 166 -20.14 1.41 -7.14
N ALA A 167 -21.23 1.49 -6.36
CA ALA A 167 -21.36 2.50 -5.33
C ALA A 167 -20.32 2.31 -4.22
N GLY A 168 -19.68 3.40 -3.81
CA GLY A 168 -18.65 3.40 -2.78
C GLY A 168 -17.31 2.80 -3.20
N ARG A 169 -17.11 2.45 -4.48
CA ARG A 169 -15.82 1.94 -4.99
C ARG A 169 -14.76 3.02 -5.20
N GLY A 170 -15.17 4.27 -5.40
CA GLY A 170 -14.25 5.41 -5.64
C GLY A 170 -13.75 5.55 -7.08
N GLY A 171 -14.17 4.68 -7.99
CA GLY A 171 -13.77 4.70 -9.39
C GLY A 171 -14.35 3.53 -10.17
N ASN A 172 -14.17 3.53 -11.50
CA ASN A 172 -14.70 2.45 -12.33
C ASN A 172 -14.00 1.12 -12.04
N PHE A 173 -12.69 1.09 -11.76
CA PHE A 173 -11.90 -0.14 -11.44
C PHE A 173 -12.29 -1.38 -12.28
N GLY A 174 -12.57 -1.19 -13.57
CA GLY A 174 -12.84 -2.29 -14.50
C GLY A 174 -11.64 -3.20 -14.67
N ARG A 175 -11.83 -4.37 -15.30
CA ARG A 175 -10.73 -5.31 -15.58
C ARG A 175 -9.53 -4.63 -16.25
N ASP A 176 -9.76 -3.81 -17.26
CA ASP A 176 -8.67 -3.05 -17.92
C ASP A 176 -7.94 -2.11 -16.93
N LYS A 177 -8.67 -1.49 -16.00
CA LYS A 177 -8.07 -0.59 -15.01
C LYS A 177 -7.28 -1.34 -13.94
N LEU A 178 -7.77 -2.50 -13.49
CA LEU A 178 -7.04 -3.34 -12.53
C LEU A 178 -5.78 -3.95 -13.15
N ARG A 179 -5.86 -4.39 -14.41
CA ARG A 179 -4.71 -4.80 -15.21
C ARG A 179 -3.66 -3.70 -15.30
N GLU A 180 -4.09 -2.47 -15.63
CA GLU A 180 -3.20 -1.29 -15.63
C GLU A 180 -2.58 -1.04 -14.25
N SER A 181 -3.37 -1.16 -13.17
CA SER A 181 -2.82 -1.08 -11.80
C SER A 181 -1.75 -2.14 -11.52
N PHE A 182 -1.93 -3.39 -11.96
CA PHE A 182 -0.92 -4.43 -11.77
C PHE A 182 0.36 -4.14 -12.56
N GLN A 183 0.23 -3.61 -13.78
CA GLN A 183 1.38 -3.15 -14.56
C GLN A 183 2.10 -1.98 -13.89
N ASP A 184 1.37 -0.99 -13.37
CA ASP A 184 1.98 0.13 -12.67
C ASP A 184 2.64 -0.27 -11.36
N ILE A 185 2.04 -1.20 -10.61
CA ILE A 185 2.67 -1.83 -9.44
C ILE A 185 3.98 -2.52 -9.84
N THR A 186 4.00 -3.19 -10.99
CA THR A 186 5.19 -3.88 -11.48
C THR A 186 6.27 -2.90 -11.96
N LEU A 187 5.90 -1.77 -12.58
CA LEU A 187 6.84 -0.69 -12.90
C LEU A 187 7.43 -0.05 -11.63
N ALA A 188 6.57 0.10 -10.62
CA ALA A 188 6.91 0.70 -9.36
C ALA A 188 7.88 -0.17 -8.54
N PHE A 189 7.56 -1.45 -8.37
CA PHE A 189 8.25 -2.31 -7.42
C PHE A 189 9.07 -3.44 -8.07
N GLY A 190 8.90 -3.68 -9.37
CA GLY A 190 9.49 -4.81 -10.09
C GLY A 190 8.52 -5.98 -10.24
N ASN A 191 8.86 -6.94 -11.09
CA ASN A 191 8.00 -8.08 -11.42
C ASN A 191 8.25 -9.19 -10.43
N ALA A 192 7.44 -9.21 -9.37
CA ALA A 192 7.44 -10.30 -8.41
C ALA A 192 6.78 -11.58 -8.96
N LEU A 193 5.94 -11.47 -9.99
CA LEU A 193 5.17 -12.60 -10.53
C LEU A 193 6.05 -13.55 -11.35
N MET A 194 7.02 -13.02 -12.10
CA MET A 194 7.95 -13.81 -12.90
C MET A 194 9.34 -13.18 -12.86
N TYR A 195 10.35 -13.96 -12.48
CA TYR A 195 11.72 -13.47 -12.46
C TYR A 195 12.29 -13.38 -13.88
N ASN A 196 12.95 -12.25 -14.15
CA ASN A 196 13.66 -12.00 -15.39
C ASN A 196 14.94 -11.22 -15.06
N GLU A 197 16.09 -11.78 -15.41
CA GLU A 197 17.39 -11.15 -15.14
C GLU A 197 17.65 -9.90 -16.01
N ASP A 198 17.04 -9.85 -17.20
CA ASP A 198 17.25 -8.76 -18.17
C ASP A 198 16.36 -7.54 -17.91
N SER A 199 15.23 -7.73 -17.21
CA SER A 199 14.28 -6.66 -16.93
C SER A 199 13.61 -6.87 -15.58
N PRO A 200 13.62 -5.85 -14.68
CA PRO A 200 12.77 -5.89 -13.49
C PRO A 200 11.28 -5.79 -13.80
N TYR A 201 10.84 -5.60 -15.06
CA TYR A 201 9.43 -5.39 -15.39
C TYR A 201 8.83 -6.53 -16.22
N TYR A 202 9.48 -6.89 -17.32
CA TYR A 202 8.91 -7.85 -18.26
C TYR A 202 8.96 -9.27 -17.72
N ALA A 203 7.95 -10.06 -18.07
CA ALA A 203 8.09 -11.51 -18.01
C ALA A 203 9.27 -11.99 -18.89
N PRO A 204 9.93 -13.10 -18.51
CA PRO A 204 11.07 -13.63 -19.27
C PRO A 204 10.71 -13.95 -20.73
N GLY A 205 11.64 -13.67 -21.65
CA GLY A 205 11.49 -13.91 -23.09
C GLY A 205 10.87 -12.75 -23.89
N LEU A 206 10.37 -11.70 -23.23
CA LEU A 206 9.89 -10.50 -23.92
C LEU A 206 11.03 -9.54 -24.30
N PRO A 207 10.96 -8.86 -25.46
CA PRO A 207 11.99 -7.90 -25.85
C PRO A 207 11.87 -6.59 -25.06
N MET A 208 12.99 -5.90 -24.84
CA MET A 208 13.01 -4.67 -24.03
C MET A 208 12.15 -3.52 -24.59
N ASP A 209 11.90 -3.52 -25.90
CA ASP A 209 11.05 -2.55 -26.57
C ASP A 209 9.57 -2.98 -26.64
N TYR A 210 9.15 -4.09 -26.00
CA TYR A 210 7.80 -4.63 -26.13
C TYR A 210 6.71 -3.60 -25.78
N ARG A 211 6.92 -2.75 -24.77
CA ARG A 211 5.99 -1.65 -24.42
C ARG A 211 5.77 -0.63 -25.52
N SER A 212 6.72 -0.47 -26.45
CA SER A 212 6.57 0.44 -27.59
C SER A 212 5.62 -0.09 -28.67
N TRP A 213 5.31 -1.39 -28.64
CA TRP A 213 4.37 -2.00 -29.56
C TRP A 213 2.94 -1.68 -29.11
N SER A 214 2.06 -1.48 -30.07
CA SER A 214 0.64 -1.30 -29.80
C SER A 214 0.00 -2.59 -29.30
N ASP A 215 -1.04 -2.50 -28.47
CA ASP A 215 -1.80 -3.68 -28.06
C ASP A 215 -2.32 -4.49 -29.27
N ALA A 216 -2.70 -3.82 -30.37
CA ALA A 216 -3.12 -4.50 -31.58
C ALA A 216 -2.01 -5.37 -32.18
N GLU A 217 -0.76 -4.89 -32.20
CA GLU A 217 0.39 -5.68 -32.68
C GLU A 217 0.68 -6.85 -31.73
N LYS A 218 0.62 -6.62 -30.42
CA LYS A 218 0.84 -7.66 -29.40
C LYS A 218 -0.23 -8.76 -29.47
N CYS A 219 -1.49 -8.38 -29.66
CA CYS A 219 -2.62 -9.31 -29.56
C CYS A 219 -3.01 -9.98 -30.89
N ASP A 220 -2.60 -9.45 -32.05
CA ASP A 220 -2.79 -10.12 -33.35
C ASP A 220 -1.85 -11.32 -33.51
N ALA A 221 -0.65 -11.24 -32.94
CA ALA A 221 0.33 -12.33 -32.92
C ALA A 221 1.08 -12.37 -31.57
N PRO A 222 0.45 -12.89 -30.50
CA PRO A 222 1.09 -13.01 -29.20
C PRO A 222 2.42 -13.74 -29.27
N LEU A 223 3.45 -13.19 -28.62
CA LEU A 223 4.78 -13.77 -28.62
C LEU A 223 4.76 -15.11 -27.89
N ASN A 224 5.17 -16.17 -28.58
CA ASN A 224 5.53 -17.44 -27.95
C ASN A 224 6.95 -17.31 -27.38
N VAL A 225 7.06 -17.29 -26.05
CA VAL A 225 8.33 -17.13 -25.34
C VAL A 225 9.09 -18.45 -25.13
N GLY A 226 8.59 -19.54 -25.72
CA GLY A 226 9.25 -20.83 -25.78
C GLY A 226 8.81 -21.79 -24.68
N ASN A 227 9.71 -22.74 -24.36
CA ASN A 227 9.44 -23.88 -23.48
C ASN A 227 9.68 -23.51 -22.01
N ILE A 228 8.97 -22.50 -21.50
CA ILE A 228 9.03 -22.14 -20.08
C ILE A 228 8.44 -23.30 -19.27
N LYS A 229 9.22 -23.81 -18.32
CA LYS A 229 8.80 -24.86 -17.40
C LYS A 229 8.03 -24.28 -16.22
N HIS A 230 7.10 -25.05 -15.68
CA HIS A 230 6.36 -24.69 -14.49
C HIS A 230 5.80 -25.97 -13.86
N LYS A 231 6.11 -26.24 -12.60
CA LYS A 231 5.79 -27.52 -11.94
C LYS A 231 4.34 -27.96 -12.12
N GLU A 232 3.38 -27.06 -11.88
CA GLU A 232 1.95 -27.40 -11.85
C GLU A 232 1.30 -27.45 -13.25
N PHE A 233 1.86 -26.77 -14.25
CA PHE A 233 1.15 -26.46 -15.50
C PHE A 233 1.97 -26.68 -16.79
N ASN A 234 3.29 -26.84 -16.71
CA ASN A 234 4.11 -27.15 -17.87
C ASN A 234 5.46 -27.79 -17.43
N PRO A 235 5.46 -28.90 -16.67
CA PRO A 235 6.68 -29.42 -16.03
C PRO A 235 7.77 -29.81 -17.04
N ASP A 236 7.38 -30.33 -18.21
CA ASP A 236 8.30 -30.73 -19.27
C ASP A 236 8.60 -29.60 -20.27
N GLY A 237 7.93 -28.45 -20.17
CA GLY A 237 8.02 -27.36 -21.15
C GLY A 237 7.49 -27.75 -22.54
N GLU A 238 6.55 -28.70 -22.61
CA GLU A 238 6.02 -29.25 -23.88
C GLU A 238 5.06 -28.27 -24.58
N TYR A 239 4.31 -27.51 -23.78
CA TYR A 239 3.27 -26.61 -24.27
C TYR A 239 3.84 -25.20 -24.49
N PRO A 240 3.43 -24.52 -25.57
CA PRO A 240 3.75 -23.12 -25.78
C PRO A 240 3.37 -22.25 -24.59
N VAL A 241 4.22 -21.28 -24.28
CA VAL A 241 3.95 -20.26 -23.28
C VAL A 241 3.93 -18.92 -24.00
N ILE A 242 2.88 -18.14 -23.80
CA ILE A 242 2.59 -16.94 -24.60
C ILE A 242 2.50 -15.68 -23.75
N ALA A 243 2.94 -14.57 -24.36
CA ALA A 243 2.71 -13.20 -23.92
C ALA A 243 1.27 -12.81 -24.20
N PHE A 244 0.35 -13.31 -23.39
CA PHE A 244 -1.08 -13.29 -23.69
C PHE A 244 -1.70 -11.89 -23.59
N CYS A 245 -2.91 -11.78 -24.13
CA CYS A 245 -3.74 -10.60 -24.03
C CYS A 245 -4.99 -10.86 -23.19
N ASP A 246 -5.40 -9.84 -22.45
CA ASP A 246 -6.56 -9.81 -21.60
C ASP A 246 -7.74 -9.09 -22.31
N THR A 247 -8.95 -9.28 -21.77
CA THR A 247 -10.15 -8.64 -22.29
C THR A 247 -10.32 -7.23 -21.74
N ARG A 248 -10.88 -6.35 -22.56
CA ARG A 248 -11.19 -4.98 -22.17
C ARG A 248 -12.66 -4.87 -21.75
N THR A 249 -12.96 -5.07 -20.48
CA THR A 249 -14.32 -4.93 -19.94
C THR A 249 -14.40 -3.89 -18.83
N SER A 250 -15.59 -3.29 -18.71
CA SER A 250 -16.00 -2.56 -17.51
C SER A 250 -16.56 -3.48 -16.44
N GLY A 251 -16.41 -4.81 -16.58
CA GLY A 251 -16.78 -5.85 -15.61
C GLY A 251 -15.53 -6.43 -14.93
N GLY A 252 -15.68 -7.57 -14.26
CA GLY A 252 -14.57 -8.38 -13.74
C GLY A 252 -14.20 -9.56 -14.65
N ASP A 253 -15.09 -9.89 -15.58
CA ASP A 253 -15.01 -11.13 -16.36
C ASP A 253 -13.99 -11.03 -17.49
N PHE A 254 -13.24 -12.12 -17.66
CA PHE A 254 -12.43 -12.45 -18.82
C PHE A 254 -13.32 -13.03 -19.91
N LEU A 255 -13.12 -12.57 -21.16
CA LEU A 255 -13.92 -12.97 -22.32
C LEU A 255 -12.96 -13.21 -23.51
N PRO A 256 -12.40 -14.42 -23.68
CA PRO A 256 -11.44 -14.74 -24.74
C PRO A 256 -12.05 -14.75 -26.14
N GLU A 257 -13.36 -14.95 -26.26
CA GLU A 257 -14.07 -14.90 -27.55
C GLU A 257 -14.16 -13.49 -28.15
N ARG A 258 -13.90 -12.46 -27.34
CA ARG A 258 -13.69 -11.10 -27.85
C ARG A 258 -12.23 -10.97 -28.26
N PRO A 259 -11.91 -10.16 -29.29
CA PRO A 259 -10.52 -9.86 -29.59
C PRO A 259 -9.83 -9.45 -28.29
N SER A 260 -8.81 -10.21 -27.87
CA SER A 260 -8.04 -9.84 -26.71
C SER A 260 -7.39 -8.50 -27.05
N GLU A 261 -7.70 -7.46 -26.27
CA GLU A 261 -7.50 -6.06 -26.67
C GLU A 261 -6.33 -5.40 -25.93
N ARG A 262 -5.81 -6.05 -24.89
CA ARG A 262 -4.84 -5.48 -23.96
C ARG A 262 -3.78 -6.48 -23.57
N ALA A 263 -2.51 -6.20 -23.83
CA ALA A 263 -1.45 -7.12 -23.45
C ALA A 263 -1.26 -7.19 -21.92
N MET A 264 -0.93 -8.38 -21.42
CA MET A 264 -0.45 -8.61 -20.05
C MET A 264 1.04 -8.94 -20.11
N GLU A 265 1.89 -7.91 -20.16
CA GLU A 265 3.34 -8.07 -20.36
C GLU A 265 4.15 -8.42 -19.09
N ILE A 266 3.48 -8.54 -17.95
CA ILE A 266 4.08 -8.85 -16.64
C ILE A 266 3.92 -10.32 -16.24
N SER A 267 3.18 -11.11 -17.03
CA SER A 267 2.93 -12.53 -16.76
C SER A 267 2.74 -13.28 -18.08
N LEU A 268 2.70 -14.61 -18.02
CA LEU A 268 2.61 -15.50 -19.17
C LEU A 268 1.50 -16.54 -18.94
N ALA A 269 1.04 -17.15 -20.02
CA ALA A 269 0.05 -18.22 -19.96
C ALA A 269 0.49 -19.43 -20.79
N VAL A 270 0.08 -20.62 -20.35
CA VAL A 270 0.29 -21.88 -21.09
C VAL A 270 -0.83 -22.02 -22.13
N ASP A 271 -0.47 -22.07 -23.40
CA ASP A 271 -1.39 -22.25 -24.54
C ASP A 271 -1.42 -23.74 -24.92
N TYR A 272 -2.34 -24.48 -24.29
CA TYR A 272 -2.46 -25.93 -24.41
C TYR A 272 -2.97 -26.34 -25.79
N ASN A 273 -3.90 -25.58 -26.38
CA ASN A 273 -4.49 -25.91 -27.67
C ASN A 273 -3.73 -25.31 -28.87
N ARG A 274 -2.72 -24.48 -28.61
CA ARG A 274 -1.78 -23.89 -29.58
C ARG A 274 -2.44 -22.90 -30.53
N ASN A 275 -3.48 -22.20 -30.10
CA ASN A 275 -4.22 -21.25 -30.93
C ASN A 275 -3.70 -19.81 -30.79
N GLY A 276 -2.74 -19.55 -29.88
CA GLY A 276 -2.18 -18.23 -29.61
C GLY A 276 -3.08 -17.29 -28.83
N ILE A 277 -4.18 -17.79 -28.26
CA ILE A 277 -5.15 -17.07 -27.44
C ILE A 277 -5.18 -17.79 -26.09
N ARG A 278 -5.15 -17.03 -25.00
CA ARG A 278 -5.33 -17.63 -23.68
C ARG A 278 -6.82 -17.92 -23.46
N ASP A 279 -7.21 -19.19 -23.49
CA ASP A 279 -8.58 -19.64 -23.26
C ASP A 279 -8.95 -19.71 -21.76
N TYR A 280 -10.22 -19.95 -21.43
CA TYR A 280 -10.72 -19.93 -20.04
C TYR A 280 -9.94 -20.87 -19.10
N ALA A 281 -9.70 -22.11 -19.55
CA ALA A 281 -9.00 -23.11 -18.74
C ALA A 281 -7.47 -22.99 -18.77
N GLU A 282 -6.93 -22.13 -19.64
CA GLU A 282 -5.49 -22.02 -19.82
C GLU A 282 -4.85 -21.20 -18.69
N PRO A 283 -3.88 -21.78 -17.97
CA PRO A 283 -3.37 -21.19 -16.75
C PRO A 283 -2.44 -20.03 -17.04
N VAL A 284 -2.63 -18.95 -16.28
CA VAL A 284 -1.63 -17.90 -16.08
C VAL A 284 -0.64 -18.42 -15.04
N ILE A 285 0.66 -18.31 -15.32
CA ILE A 285 1.72 -18.88 -14.47
C ILE A 285 2.44 -17.80 -13.67
N THR A 286 2.85 -18.16 -12.45
CA THR A 286 3.61 -17.30 -11.54
C THR A 286 4.76 -18.09 -10.90
N MET A 287 5.86 -17.41 -10.63
CA MET A 287 7.13 -17.94 -10.12
C MET A 287 7.64 -16.99 -9.02
N MET A 288 6.81 -16.76 -8.01
CA MET A 288 7.07 -15.78 -6.94
C MET A 288 8.09 -16.28 -5.93
N HIS A 289 8.07 -17.56 -5.60
CA HIS A 289 8.91 -18.16 -4.58
C HIS A 289 9.03 -19.67 -4.81
N GLU A 290 10.01 -20.30 -4.16
CA GLU A 290 10.07 -21.75 -4.08
C GLU A 290 8.84 -22.32 -3.34
N ARG A 291 8.51 -23.59 -3.57
CA ARG A 291 7.36 -24.21 -2.89
C ARG A 291 7.77 -24.55 -1.46
N TYR A 292 6.96 -24.17 -0.49
CA TYR A 292 7.17 -24.49 0.93
C TYR A 292 5.88 -24.92 1.62
N ALA A 293 6.04 -25.61 2.75
CA ALA A 293 4.95 -26.02 3.61
C ALA A 293 4.84 -25.06 4.80
N ASP A 294 3.83 -24.18 4.74
CA ASP A 294 3.47 -23.23 5.80
C ASP A 294 2.77 -23.96 6.96
N THR A 295 3.54 -24.77 7.68
CA THR A 295 3.08 -25.66 8.77
C THR A 295 3.56 -25.20 10.14
N GLY A 296 4.30 -24.10 10.20
CA GLY A 296 4.90 -23.57 11.41
C GLY A 296 6.08 -24.38 11.91
N VAL A 297 6.71 -23.86 12.96
CA VAL A 297 7.90 -24.43 13.60
C VAL A 297 7.56 -25.23 14.86
N ALA A 298 6.31 -25.17 15.34
CA ALA A 298 5.83 -25.87 16.53
C ALA A 298 4.34 -26.27 16.44
N ALA A 299 3.93 -27.29 17.19
CA ALA A 299 2.51 -27.66 17.22
C ALA A 299 1.67 -26.61 17.96
N GLY A 300 0.57 -26.16 17.32
CA GLY A 300 -0.35 -25.16 17.88
C GLY A 300 0.14 -23.72 17.77
N ASP A 301 1.03 -23.45 16.82
CA ASP A 301 1.55 -22.11 16.50
C ASP A 301 0.77 -21.43 15.36
N ASP A 302 -0.50 -21.80 15.17
CA ASP A 302 -1.37 -21.28 14.12
C ASP A 302 -1.48 -19.76 14.23
N TYR A 303 -1.16 -19.06 13.15
CA TYR A 303 -1.25 -17.61 13.05
C TYR A 303 -2.71 -17.17 13.13
N ASP A 304 -2.95 -16.20 14.01
CA ASP A 304 -4.18 -15.46 14.05
C ASP A 304 -3.87 -14.01 14.42
N TRP A 305 -4.19 -13.07 13.53
CA TRP A 305 -3.84 -11.66 13.71
C TRP A 305 -4.36 -11.09 15.06
N ARG A 306 -5.41 -11.68 15.64
CA ARG A 306 -6.02 -11.21 16.88
C ARG A 306 -5.44 -11.88 18.12
N THR A 307 -5.42 -13.20 18.12
CA THR A 307 -5.20 -14.06 19.30
C THR A 307 -3.80 -14.66 19.34
N ASN A 308 -3.16 -14.87 18.18
CA ASN A 308 -1.80 -15.37 18.07
C ASN A 308 -1.03 -14.70 16.91
N PRO A 309 -0.76 -13.37 16.98
CA PRO A 309 -0.17 -12.63 15.86
C PRO A 309 1.29 -13.01 15.57
N GLY A 310 1.97 -13.69 16.51
CA GLY A 310 3.32 -14.22 16.32
C GLY A 310 3.35 -15.68 15.83
N GLY A 311 2.20 -16.28 15.54
CA GLY A 311 2.11 -17.64 15.02
C GLY A 311 2.84 -17.81 13.68
N THR A 312 3.41 -18.99 13.48
CA THR A 312 4.19 -19.31 12.28
C THR A 312 3.45 -20.21 11.30
N ALA A 313 2.55 -21.08 11.74
CA ALA A 313 1.73 -21.84 10.80
C ALA A 313 0.63 -20.98 10.18
N GLY A 314 0.49 -21.02 8.87
CA GLY A 314 -0.54 -20.31 8.13
C GLY A 314 -0.34 -18.79 8.07
N ASN A 315 0.87 -18.30 8.30
CA ASN A 315 1.18 -16.86 8.29
C ASN A 315 1.59 -16.34 6.90
N TRP A 316 1.70 -17.25 5.92
CA TRP A 316 2.08 -17.02 4.52
C TRP A 316 3.47 -16.43 4.33
N ARG A 317 4.41 -16.80 5.19
CA ARG A 317 5.84 -16.62 4.97
C ARG A 317 6.55 -17.92 5.25
N TYR A 318 7.68 -18.13 4.58
CA TYR A 318 8.60 -19.17 4.99
C TYR A 318 9.23 -18.78 6.34
N ASP A 319 9.10 -19.67 7.33
CA ASP A 319 9.81 -19.59 8.60
C ASP A 319 10.96 -20.62 8.68
N GLU A 320 12.07 -20.23 9.32
CA GLU A 320 13.23 -21.11 9.44
C GLU A 320 12.86 -22.42 10.17
N GLY A 321 13.00 -23.54 9.47
CA GLY A 321 12.62 -24.87 9.96
C GLY A 321 11.46 -25.49 9.20
N GLU A 322 10.72 -24.71 8.42
CA GLU A 322 9.72 -25.23 7.50
C GLU A 322 10.37 -25.98 6.33
N ALA A 323 9.62 -26.96 5.80
CA ALA A 323 10.06 -27.73 4.65
C ALA A 323 9.83 -26.92 3.37
N PHE A 324 10.81 -26.91 2.47
CA PHE A 324 10.69 -26.32 1.14
C PHE A 324 11.32 -27.22 0.08
N GLU A 325 10.98 -26.97 -1.17
CA GLU A 325 11.54 -27.62 -2.35
C GLU A 325 12.59 -26.72 -3.01
N ASP A 326 13.85 -27.15 -2.95
CA ASP A 326 15.03 -26.47 -3.52
C ASP A 326 15.16 -26.73 -5.04
N ASN A 327 14.05 -26.57 -5.75
CA ASN A 327 13.92 -26.80 -7.20
C ASN A 327 13.79 -25.46 -7.96
N GLY A 328 14.14 -24.33 -7.34
CA GLY A 328 14.02 -23.01 -7.92
C GLY A 328 12.58 -22.49 -8.02
N LEU A 329 12.44 -21.31 -8.62
CA LEU A 329 11.17 -20.57 -8.71
C LEU A 329 10.16 -21.22 -9.66
N ASP A 330 10.59 -21.97 -10.67
CA ASP A 330 9.70 -22.72 -11.56
C ASP A 330 9.21 -24.05 -10.93
N GLY A 331 9.89 -24.51 -9.89
CA GLY A 331 9.57 -25.70 -9.09
C GLY A 331 9.91 -27.03 -9.79
N VAL A 332 10.61 -27.01 -10.91
CA VAL A 332 11.01 -28.18 -11.70
C VAL A 332 12.50 -28.43 -11.49
N PRO A 333 12.91 -29.65 -11.10
CA PRO A 333 14.33 -29.95 -10.92
C PRO A 333 15.10 -29.99 -12.25
N ASP A 334 16.39 -29.72 -12.14
CA ASP A 334 17.42 -29.68 -13.17
C ASP A 334 17.13 -28.66 -14.30
N THR A 335 16.64 -27.45 -13.98
CA THR A 335 16.32 -26.38 -14.95
C THR A 335 17.35 -25.25 -14.99
N GLY A 336 18.12 -25.08 -13.92
CA GLY A 336 19.10 -24.03 -13.72
C GLY A 336 18.48 -22.65 -13.47
N ASP A 337 17.23 -22.59 -13.02
CA ASP A 337 16.55 -21.33 -12.73
C ASP A 337 16.98 -20.75 -11.36
N TYR A 338 16.41 -19.59 -11.01
CA TYR A 338 16.84 -18.87 -9.81
C TYR A 338 16.51 -19.66 -8.54
N GLY A 339 17.48 -19.75 -7.63
CA GLY A 339 17.33 -20.42 -6.34
C GLY A 339 17.73 -21.89 -6.35
N GLU A 340 17.70 -22.57 -7.50
CA GLU A 340 17.79 -24.02 -7.55
C GLU A 340 19.08 -24.63 -6.93
N GLY A 341 18.88 -25.64 -6.07
CA GLY A 341 19.92 -26.53 -5.55
C GLY A 341 20.91 -25.85 -4.59
N ASN A 342 20.53 -24.72 -3.99
CA ASN A 342 21.43 -23.93 -3.16
C ASN A 342 21.27 -24.19 -1.65
N GLY A 343 20.26 -24.98 -1.28
CA GLY A 343 19.98 -25.41 0.09
C GLY A 343 19.34 -24.35 0.97
N LYS A 344 18.71 -23.32 0.39
CA LYS A 344 17.97 -22.27 1.10
C LYS A 344 16.70 -21.93 0.35
N PHE A 345 15.69 -21.50 1.10
CA PHE A 345 14.45 -21.01 0.51
C PHE A 345 14.69 -19.68 -0.20
N ASP A 346 14.31 -19.62 -1.47
CA ASP A 346 14.42 -18.41 -2.28
C ASP A 346 13.08 -17.78 -2.66
N LEU A 347 13.13 -16.46 -2.76
CA LEU A 347 12.07 -15.60 -3.28
C LEU A 347 12.53 -15.03 -4.62
N ASN A 348 11.58 -14.69 -5.50
CA ASN A 348 11.87 -13.84 -6.64
C ASN A 348 12.59 -12.56 -6.16
N PRO A 349 13.77 -12.23 -6.72
CA PRO A 349 14.56 -11.07 -6.31
C PRO A 349 13.80 -9.75 -6.25
N ASN A 350 12.80 -9.56 -7.12
CA ASN A 350 12.00 -8.33 -7.14
C ASN A 350 11.09 -8.20 -5.90
N MET A 351 10.69 -9.30 -5.25
CA MET A 351 9.90 -9.26 -4.00
C MET A 351 10.63 -8.53 -2.87
N ALA A 352 11.97 -8.53 -2.87
CA ALA A 352 12.75 -7.80 -1.88
C ALA A 352 12.43 -6.30 -1.90
N ASN A 353 12.17 -5.72 -3.07
CA ASN A 353 11.83 -4.30 -3.20
C ASN A 353 10.43 -3.97 -2.65
N TYR A 354 9.49 -4.91 -2.78
CA TYR A 354 8.17 -4.80 -2.13
C TYR A 354 8.32 -4.85 -0.61
N PHE A 355 9.00 -5.87 -0.07
CA PHE A 355 9.16 -6.03 1.38
C PHE A 355 10.08 -4.99 2.05
N ALA A 356 10.97 -4.34 1.29
CA ALA A 356 11.73 -3.19 1.78
C ALA A 356 10.83 -2.00 2.09
N GLN A 357 9.69 -1.89 1.39
CA GLN A 357 8.78 -0.74 1.40
C GLN A 357 7.41 -1.07 2.02
N ASP A 358 7.19 -2.34 2.33
CA ASP A 358 5.99 -2.89 2.95
C ASP A 358 5.76 -2.33 4.37
N PRO A 359 4.61 -1.67 4.63
CA PRO A 359 4.28 -1.11 5.95
C PRO A 359 4.36 -2.13 7.10
N ARG A 360 3.89 -3.36 6.90
CA ARG A 360 3.99 -4.41 7.92
C ARG A 360 5.44 -4.77 8.23
N SER A 361 6.23 -5.07 7.20
CA SER A 361 7.66 -5.35 7.35
C SER A 361 8.43 -4.17 7.99
N ALA A 362 8.00 -2.93 7.73
CA ALA A 362 8.56 -1.75 8.38
C ALA A 362 8.27 -1.74 9.90
N ILE A 363 7.05 -2.05 10.33
CA ILE A 363 6.70 -2.17 11.76
C ILE A 363 7.48 -3.28 12.46
N GLU A 364 7.60 -4.44 11.82
CA GLU A 364 8.34 -5.61 12.35
C GLU A 364 9.81 -5.23 12.64
N ARG A 365 10.45 -4.45 11.75
CA ARG A 365 11.86 -4.06 11.84
C ARG A 365 12.12 -2.76 12.63
N MET A 366 11.09 -1.97 12.94
CA MET A 366 11.25 -0.63 13.49
C MET A 366 11.94 -0.64 14.87
N PRO A 367 12.95 0.21 15.12
CA PRO A 367 13.52 0.35 16.46
C PRO A 367 12.45 0.71 17.50
N ALA A 368 12.53 0.13 18.70
CA ALA A 368 11.51 0.29 19.73
C ALA A 368 11.30 1.76 20.13
N GLY A 369 12.36 2.58 20.21
CA GLY A 369 12.24 3.99 20.56
C GLY A 369 11.60 4.84 19.45
N HIS A 370 11.72 4.44 18.18
CA HIS A 370 10.97 5.08 17.10
C HIS A 370 9.49 4.69 17.14
N LEU A 371 9.19 3.41 17.32
CA LEU A 371 7.80 2.93 17.45
C LEU A 371 7.10 3.57 18.65
N GLU A 372 7.84 3.77 19.75
CA GLU A 372 7.34 4.49 20.92
C GLU A 372 7.05 5.97 20.65
N ARG A 373 7.69 6.63 19.69
CA ARG A 373 7.35 8.03 19.37
C ARG A 373 6.13 8.13 18.46
N MET A 374 5.96 7.17 17.56
CA MET A 374 4.98 7.26 16.47
C MET A 374 3.55 7.03 16.94
N ASN A 375 2.62 7.62 16.19
CA ASN A 375 1.18 7.39 16.29
C ASN A 375 0.72 6.82 14.94
N ILE A 376 -0.04 5.72 14.95
CA ILE A 376 -0.45 5.04 13.71
C ILE A 376 -1.96 4.95 13.71
N TYR A 377 -2.58 5.49 12.68
CA TYR A 377 -3.99 5.33 12.39
C TYR A 377 -4.18 4.54 11.12
N ALA A 378 -5.09 3.58 11.13
CA ALA A 378 -5.52 2.87 9.93
C ALA A 378 -7.04 2.79 9.88
N ASP A 379 -7.60 2.74 8.68
CA ASP A 379 -8.96 2.29 8.48
C ASP A 379 -9.08 1.30 7.31
N ALA A 380 -10.14 0.50 7.33
CA ALA A 380 -10.46 -0.40 6.23
C ALA A 380 -11.97 -0.63 6.13
N GLY A 381 -12.48 -0.63 4.90
CA GLY A 381 -13.87 -0.97 4.62
C GLY A 381 -14.08 -2.47 4.73
N ILE A 382 -15.10 -2.91 5.48
CA ILE A 382 -15.37 -4.33 5.68
C ILE A 382 -15.74 -5.05 4.37
N ARG A 383 -16.29 -4.35 3.37
CA ARG A 383 -16.71 -4.88 2.05
C ARG A 383 -15.85 -4.33 0.91
N ASP A 384 -14.62 -3.94 1.19
CA ASP A 384 -13.71 -3.46 0.15
C ASP A 384 -13.41 -4.57 -0.86
N PHE A 385 -13.70 -4.34 -2.14
CA PHE A 385 -13.42 -5.28 -3.22
C PHE A 385 -11.93 -5.57 -3.42
N LEU A 386 -11.04 -4.69 -2.95
CA LEU A 386 -9.59 -4.89 -2.91
C LEU A 386 -9.13 -5.63 -1.64
N GLN A 387 -10.05 -6.01 -0.75
CA GLN A 387 -9.76 -6.74 0.49
C GLN A 387 -8.87 -5.99 1.50
N SER A 388 -9.00 -4.66 1.59
CA SER A 388 -8.21 -3.85 2.52
C SER A 388 -8.31 -4.30 3.99
N VAL A 389 -9.48 -4.80 4.43
CA VAL A 389 -9.65 -5.28 5.81
C VAL A 389 -8.73 -6.46 6.11
N GLY A 390 -8.53 -7.37 5.15
CA GLY A 390 -7.63 -8.51 5.30
C GLY A 390 -6.18 -8.05 5.47
N ALA A 391 -5.66 -7.26 4.54
CA ALA A 391 -4.29 -6.75 4.65
C ALA A 391 -4.06 -5.92 5.92
N THR A 392 -4.99 -5.02 6.27
CA THR A 392 -4.84 -4.18 7.47
C THR A 392 -4.93 -5.01 8.77
N ASN A 393 -5.72 -6.09 8.81
CA ASN A 393 -5.72 -7.01 9.95
C ASN A 393 -4.32 -7.61 10.19
N TRP A 394 -3.59 -8.00 9.13
CA TRP A 394 -2.24 -8.58 9.25
C TRP A 394 -1.20 -7.55 9.70
N LEU A 395 -1.26 -6.34 9.13
CA LEU A 395 -0.49 -5.20 9.61
C LEU A 395 -0.72 -4.97 11.11
N TRP A 396 -2.00 -4.97 11.52
CA TRP A 396 -2.36 -4.71 12.91
C TRP A 396 -1.94 -5.83 13.85
N GLY A 397 -2.01 -7.08 13.41
CA GLY A 397 -1.46 -8.23 14.14
C GLY A 397 0.00 -8.00 14.53
N SER A 398 0.84 -7.68 13.54
CA SER A 398 2.27 -7.41 13.75
C SER A 398 2.52 -6.21 14.68
N LEU A 399 1.73 -5.14 14.57
CA LEU A 399 1.82 -4.02 15.49
C LEU A 399 1.42 -4.42 16.92
N THR A 400 0.31 -5.14 17.09
CA THR A 400 -0.16 -5.59 18.42
C THR A 400 0.76 -6.59 19.08
N GLU A 401 1.45 -7.44 18.32
CA GLU A 401 2.52 -8.31 18.84
C GLU A 401 3.64 -7.48 19.48
N ARG A 402 3.98 -6.35 18.85
CA ARG A 402 5.09 -5.50 19.26
C ARG A 402 4.80 -4.56 20.42
N VAL A 403 3.58 -4.02 20.51
CA VAL A 403 3.24 -3.00 21.53
C VAL A 403 2.10 -3.39 22.46
N GLY A 404 1.40 -4.50 22.18
CA GLY A 404 0.21 -4.92 22.91
C GLY A 404 -1.07 -4.19 22.48
N ARG A 405 -2.21 -4.85 22.69
CA ARG A 405 -3.55 -4.33 22.29
C ARG A 405 -4.02 -3.11 23.08
N ASP A 406 -3.53 -2.93 24.31
CA ASP A 406 -3.87 -1.75 25.10
C ASP A 406 -3.32 -0.45 24.48
N VAL A 407 -2.20 -0.57 23.74
CA VAL A 407 -1.51 0.52 23.05
C VAL A 407 -1.99 0.63 21.59
N ALA A 408 -2.14 -0.49 20.89
CA ALA A 408 -2.68 -0.57 19.53
C ALA A 408 -4.10 -1.15 19.52
N ARG A 409 -5.09 -0.25 19.65
CA ARG A 409 -6.50 -0.63 19.78
C ARG A 409 -7.18 -0.72 18.42
N ASP A 410 -8.06 -1.72 18.29
CA ASP A 410 -8.90 -1.90 17.12
C ASP A 410 -10.38 -1.66 17.45
N TYR A 411 -11.06 -1.02 16.52
CA TYR A 411 -12.44 -0.56 16.61
C TYR A 411 -13.24 -1.03 15.42
N THR A 412 -14.55 -0.97 15.62
CA THR A 412 -15.50 -1.44 14.64
C THR A 412 -16.65 -0.49 14.58
N TYR A 413 -17.00 0.00 13.39
CA TYR A 413 -17.98 1.07 13.21
C TYR A 413 -17.54 2.37 13.85
N PHE A 414 -18.11 3.46 13.37
CA PHE A 414 -17.80 4.76 13.93
C PHE A 414 -18.30 4.89 15.38
N ASN A 415 -19.47 4.33 15.70
CA ASN A 415 -20.07 4.50 17.04
C ASN A 415 -19.30 3.77 18.16
N THR A 416 -18.45 2.78 17.88
CA THR A 416 -17.58 2.20 18.93
C THR A 416 -16.45 3.12 19.37
N LEU A 417 -16.18 4.19 18.62
CA LEU A 417 -15.31 5.29 19.06
C LEU A 417 -16.03 6.20 20.08
N THR A 418 -17.37 6.15 20.13
CA THR A 418 -18.21 6.93 21.04
C THR A 418 -19.27 6.06 21.72
N PRO A 419 -18.89 5.01 22.48
CA PRO A 419 -19.85 4.08 23.07
C PRO A 419 -20.86 4.78 24.01
N GLN A 420 -20.50 5.94 24.56
CA GLN A 420 -21.36 6.79 25.37
C GLN A 420 -22.56 7.39 24.63
N LEU A 421 -22.55 7.41 23.29
CA LEU A 421 -23.62 7.94 22.44
C LEU A 421 -24.56 6.85 21.88
N GLY A 422 -24.31 5.57 22.19
CA GLY A 422 -25.11 4.46 21.68
C GLY A 422 -24.96 4.26 20.17
N ASP A 423 -26.05 4.39 19.42
CA ASP A 423 -26.06 4.21 17.96
C ASP A 423 -25.67 5.49 17.20
N ASP A 424 -25.67 6.65 17.87
CA ASP A 424 -25.24 7.91 17.29
C ASP A 424 -23.70 8.00 17.24
N PHE A 425 -23.18 8.67 16.23
CA PHE A 425 -21.75 8.97 16.11
C PHE A 425 -21.51 10.47 15.93
N ASP A 426 -20.63 11.00 16.76
CA ASP A 426 -20.08 12.34 16.63
C ASP A 426 -18.56 12.26 16.76
N PHE A 427 -17.85 12.56 15.67
CA PHE A 427 -16.39 12.48 15.65
C PHE A 427 -15.75 13.46 16.64
N LEU A 428 -16.42 14.55 17.03
CA LEU A 428 -15.91 15.49 18.05
C LEU A 428 -16.08 14.97 19.49
N ALA A 429 -16.89 13.94 19.70
CA ALA A 429 -17.09 13.33 21.01
C ALA A 429 -16.12 12.17 21.28
N VAL A 430 -15.28 11.80 20.31
CA VAL A 430 -14.24 10.77 20.45
C VAL A 430 -13.09 11.30 21.29
N ASP A 431 -12.61 10.51 22.24
CA ASP A 431 -11.40 10.80 23.00
C ASP A 431 -10.15 10.32 22.22
N TYR A 432 -9.60 11.18 21.38
CA TYR A 432 -8.42 10.84 20.55
C TYR A 432 -7.10 10.76 21.33
N SER A 433 -7.10 10.94 22.65
CA SER A 433 -5.90 10.77 23.47
C SER A 433 -5.35 9.33 23.40
N PRO A 434 -4.06 9.11 23.70
CA PRO A 434 -3.51 7.76 23.82
C PRO A 434 -4.28 6.88 24.82
N GLU A 435 -4.81 7.46 25.90
CA GLU A 435 -5.62 6.76 26.89
C GLU A 435 -7.03 6.42 26.38
N GLY A 436 -7.60 7.31 25.56
CA GLY A 436 -8.94 7.22 24.98
C GLY A 436 -9.07 6.14 23.91
N ILE A 437 -8.64 6.43 22.68
CA ILE A 437 -8.71 5.45 21.57
C ILE A 437 -7.43 4.64 21.35
N GLY A 438 -6.44 4.77 22.23
CA GLY A 438 -5.15 4.10 22.07
C GLY A 438 -4.12 4.97 21.35
N LYS A 439 -2.85 4.65 21.57
CA LYS A 439 -1.74 5.34 20.89
C LYS A 439 -1.75 5.07 19.39
N HIS A 440 -2.06 3.85 19.01
CA HIS A 440 -2.38 3.46 17.65
C HIS A 440 -3.84 3.02 17.61
N ALA A 441 -4.55 3.41 16.55
CA ALA A 441 -5.97 3.09 16.38
C ALA A 441 -6.25 2.54 14.98
N TYR A 442 -6.98 1.43 14.92
CA TYR A 442 -7.45 0.84 13.67
C TYR A 442 -8.98 0.77 13.66
N LEU A 443 -9.60 1.33 12.63
CA LEU A 443 -11.05 1.33 12.47
C LEU A 443 -11.50 0.48 11.26
N ARG A 444 -12.36 -0.50 11.50
CA ARG A 444 -13.12 -1.17 10.44
C ARG A 444 -14.47 -0.48 10.26
N TYR A 445 -14.71 0.08 9.08
CA TYR A 445 -15.95 0.83 8.78
C TYR A 445 -16.89 0.07 7.84
N GLY A 446 -18.17 0.42 7.89
CA GLY A 446 -19.27 -0.30 7.25
C GLY A 446 -20.04 -1.13 8.27
N ASN A 447 -21.35 -1.28 8.09
CA ASN A 447 -22.25 -1.98 9.00
C ASN A 447 -22.44 -3.43 8.51
N PRO A 448 -22.10 -4.50 9.27
CA PRO A 448 -22.29 -5.88 8.84
C PRO A 448 -23.78 -6.20 8.65
N ASP A 449 -24.64 -5.58 9.45
CA ASP A 449 -26.08 -5.75 9.44
C ASP A 449 -26.78 -4.78 8.47
N ALA A 450 -26.00 -4.11 7.62
CA ALA A 450 -26.53 -3.22 6.59
C ALA A 450 -27.55 -3.95 5.72
N ARG A 451 -28.69 -3.31 5.50
CA ARG A 451 -29.71 -3.80 4.57
C ARG A 451 -29.16 -3.72 3.15
N GLU A 452 -29.73 -4.52 2.25
CA GLU A 452 -29.33 -4.55 0.83
C GLU A 452 -29.29 -3.15 0.18
N GLY A 453 -30.26 -2.29 0.48
CA GLY A 453 -30.26 -0.90 -0.02
C GLY A 453 -29.10 -0.04 0.50
N GLU A 454 -28.64 -0.27 1.73
CA GLU A 454 -27.49 0.44 2.31
C GLU A 454 -26.18 -0.10 1.75
N ILE A 455 -26.08 -1.42 1.59
CA ILE A 455 -24.98 -2.09 0.89
C ILE A 455 -24.88 -1.50 -0.51
N ASN A 456 -25.96 -1.51 -1.30
CA ASN A 456 -26.00 -0.99 -2.68
C ASN A 456 -25.68 0.51 -2.80
N ASN A 457 -25.67 1.27 -1.70
CA ASN A 457 -25.23 2.66 -1.66
C ASN A 457 -23.73 2.82 -1.28
N GLY A 458 -23.01 1.70 -1.09
CA GLY A 458 -21.56 1.67 -0.87
C GLY A 458 -21.11 1.43 0.56
N ASN A 459 -21.99 1.00 1.48
CA ASN A 459 -21.65 0.80 2.89
C ASN A 459 -20.49 -0.19 3.09
N GLY A 460 -19.39 0.30 3.67
CA GLY A 460 -18.19 -0.48 3.94
C GLY A 460 -17.35 -0.82 2.71
N ASN A 461 -17.65 -0.27 1.53
CA ASN A 461 -16.84 -0.48 0.31
C ASN A 461 -15.54 0.35 0.35
N HIS A 462 -14.66 0.24 -0.65
CA HIS A 462 -13.31 0.81 -0.72
C HIS A 462 -13.20 2.29 -0.30
N VAL A 463 -14.09 3.12 -0.82
CA VAL A 463 -14.23 4.52 -0.42
C VAL A 463 -15.35 4.67 0.60
N GLY A 464 -16.45 3.94 0.39
CA GLY A 464 -17.62 3.94 1.26
C GLY A 464 -18.74 4.87 0.78
N THR A 465 -19.79 5.00 1.59
CA THR A 465 -20.84 6.01 1.40
C THR A 465 -20.29 7.43 1.58
N ALA A 466 -21.01 8.45 1.12
CA ALA A 466 -20.62 9.85 1.34
C ALA A 466 -20.39 10.19 2.82
N TYR A 467 -21.17 9.59 3.72
CA TYR A 467 -21.00 9.73 5.17
C TYR A 467 -19.72 9.06 5.67
N GLU A 468 -19.42 7.86 5.19
CA GLU A 468 -18.19 7.13 5.53
C GLU A 468 -16.95 7.91 5.06
N VAL A 469 -16.94 8.45 3.83
CA VAL A 469 -15.83 9.24 3.30
C VAL A 469 -15.51 10.44 4.20
N VAL A 470 -16.52 11.23 4.53
CA VAL A 470 -16.33 12.42 5.37
C VAL A 470 -15.87 12.02 6.77
N SER A 471 -16.49 11.00 7.37
CA SER A 471 -16.15 10.55 8.72
C SER A 471 -14.72 10.02 8.81
N ARG A 472 -14.26 9.23 7.84
CA ARG A 472 -12.87 8.71 7.79
C ARG A 472 -11.83 9.83 7.77
N PHE A 473 -12.08 10.89 6.98
CA PHE A 473 -11.17 12.04 6.92
C PHE A 473 -11.17 12.83 8.23
N LEU A 474 -12.35 13.05 8.82
CA LEU A 474 -12.46 13.77 10.08
C LEU A 474 -11.83 13.01 11.25
N ILE A 475 -12.03 11.70 11.35
CA ILE A 475 -11.46 10.86 12.41
C ILE A 475 -9.94 10.82 12.30
N SER A 476 -9.40 10.57 11.10
CA SER A 476 -7.95 10.47 10.90
C SER A 476 -7.23 11.78 11.18
N LEU A 477 -7.77 12.91 10.70
CA LEU A 477 -7.19 14.22 11.00
C LEU A 477 -7.38 14.62 12.47
N SER A 478 -8.51 14.27 13.10
CA SER A 478 -8.72 14.49 14.54
C SER A 478 -7.73 13.68 15.37
N PHE A 479 -7.50 12.42 15.02
CA PHE A 479 -6.49 11.57 15.66
C PHE A 479 -5.11 12.22 15.55
N ILE A 480 -4.72 12.70 14.37
CA ILE A 480 -3.38 13.29 14.15
C ILE A 480 -3.22 14.60 14.90
N GLN A 481 -4.19 15.51 14.79
CA GLN A 481 -4.06 16.85 15.33
C GLN A 481 -4.03 16.86 16.87
N GLU A 482 -4.75 15.92 17.52
CA GLU A 482 -4.66 15.74 18.98
C GLU A 482 -3.30 15.18 19.45
N ARG A 483 -2.42 14.75 18.54
CA ARG A 483 -1.06 14.28 18.86
C ARG A 483 0.02 15.34 18.63
N PHE A 484 -0.35 16.52 18.14
CA PHE A 484 0.61 17.60 18.01
C PHE A 484 1.05 18.13 19.37
N LEU A 485 2.37 18.31 19.51
CA LEU A 485 2.93 19.02 20.64
C LEU A 485 2.43 20.48 20.62
N ASP A 486 1.86 20.93 21.74
CA ASP A 486 1.41 22.32 21.96
C ASP A 486 0.50 22.90 20.86
N GLY A 487 -0.47 22.13 20.37
CA GLY A 487 -1.41 22.56 19.32
C GLY A 487 -2.10 23.92 19.59
N ASP A 488 -2.09 24.82 18.60
CA ASP A 488 -2.76 26.14 18.70
C ASP A 488 -4.27 26.01 18.43
N HIS A 489 -5.06 25.98 19.50
CA HIS A 489 -6.54 25.97 19.44
C HIS A 489 -7.18 27.35 19.59
N THR A 490 -6.49 28.45 19.27
CA THR A 490 -7.09 29.79 19.45
C THR A 490 -8.29 29.99 18.54
N PHE A 491 -9.46 30.31 19.09
CA PHE A 491 -10.66 30.65 18.32
C PHE A 491 -10.54 32.00 17.60
N LEU A 492 -10.94 32.05 16.34
CA LEU A 492 -10.94 33.25 15.51
C LEU A 492 -12.37 33.68 15.15
N ASP A 493 -12.68 34.97 15.35
CA ASP A 493 -13.97 35.55 14.95
C ASP A 493 -14.01 35.90 13.44
N ASP A 494 -12.84 36.12 12.84
CA ASP A 494 -12.64 36.43 11.43
C ASP A 494 -11.41 35.68 10.92
N VAL A 495 -11.54 35.02 9.77
CA VAL A 495 -10.50 34.22 9.13
C VAL A 495 -9.84 34.92 7.94
N GLY A 496 -10.33 36.12 7.56
CA GLY A 496 -9.90 36.84 6.38
C GLY A 496 -10.29 36.13 5.07
N GLU A 497 -9.56 36.42 3.99
CA GLU A 497 -9.80 35.78 2.69
C GLU A 497 -9.24 34.36 2.64
N VAL A 498 -10.12 33.37 2.81
CA VAL A 498 -9.79 31.92 2.78
C VAL A 498 -9.14 31.49 1.46
N THR A 499 -9.43 32.17 0.35
CA THR A 499 -8.83 31.90 -0.97
C THR A 499 -7.33 32.17 -1.02
N GLU A 500 -6.79 33.01 -0.14
CA GLU A 500 -5.35 33.22 -0.03
C GLU A 500 -4.64 32.12 0.77
N LEU A 501 -5.40 31.30 1.49
CA LEU A 501 -4.88 30.26 2.38
C LEU A 501 -4.96 28.86 1.77
N ILE A 502 -5.75 28.67 0.71
CA ILE A 502 -5.93 27.40 0.01
C ILE A 502 -5.51 27.59 -1.45
N GLN A 503 -4.31 27.12 -1.80
CA GLN A 503 -3.70 27.45 -3.10
C GLN A 503 -3.02 26.24 -3.76
N PRO A 504 -3.14 26.09 -5.09
CA PRO A 504 -2.25 25.25 -5.85
C PRO A 504 -0.91 25.98 -6.06
N HIS A 505 0.18 25.23 -5.92
CA HIS A 505 1.53 25.70 -6.17
C HIS A 505 2.33 24.63 -6.91
N LYS A 506 3.57 24.98 -7.24
CA LYS A 506 4.50 24.09 -7.89
C LYS A 506 5.88 24.22 -7.29
N PHE A 507 6.67 23.16 -7.39
CA PHE A 507 8.08 23.14 -7.04
C PHE A 507 8.87 22.37 -8.09
N GLN A 508 10.18 22.66 -8.18
CA GLN A 508 11.06 21.91 -9.06
C GLN A 508 11.53 20.64 -8.35
N SER A 509 11.14 19.47 -8.86
CA SER A 509 11.73 18.20 -8.44
C SER A 509 13.05 17.99 -9.17
N GLN A 510 14.11 17.68 -8.42
CA GLN A 510 15.39 17.26 -9.00
C GLN A 510 15.36 15.76 -9.30
N ALA A 511 14.76 14.97 -8.40
CA ALA A 511 14.56 13.54 -8.54
C ALA A 511 13.82 13.14 -9.83
N LEU A 512 12.86 13.95 -10.28
CA LEU A 512 12.10 13.72 -11.52
C LEU A 512 12.55 14.61 -12.68
N GLY A 513 13.41 15.61 -12.43
CA GLY A 513 13.85 16.55 -13.45
C GLY A 513 12.74 17.46 -14.02
N GLU A 514 11.62 17.60 -13.31
CA GLU A 514 10.44 18.36 -13.78
C GLU A 514 9.80 19.21 -12.68
N GLU A 515 8.90 20.11 -13.09
CA GLU A 515 8.08 20.89 -12.18
C GLU A 515 6.85 20.08 -11.75
N ARG A 516 6.64 19.92 -10.45
CA ARG A 516 5.56 19.14 -9.85
C ARG A 516 4.58 20.05 -9.13
N SER A 517 3.29 19.76 -9.25
CA SER A 517 2.23 20.48 -8.54
C SER A 517 2.09 19.99 -7.10
N PHE A 518 1.56 20.84 -6.23
CA PHE A 518 1.05 20.46 -4.92
C PHE A 518 -0.02 21.46 -4.46
N GLY A 519 -0.96 21.00 -3.65
CA GLY A 519 -1.90 21.88 -2.94
C GLY A 519 -1.34 22.27 -1.57
N ILE A 520 -1.58 23.51 -1.14
CA ILE A 520 -1.33 23.92 0.25
C ILE A 520 -2.56 24.55 0.89
N VAL A 521 -2.72 24.28 2.18
CA VAL A 521 -3.72 24.87 3.05
C VAL A 521 -2.98 25.42 4.26
N LEU A 522 -2.99 26.74 4.40
CA LEU A 522 -2.44 27.45 5.55
C LEU A 522 -3.54 27.59 6.62
N PRO A 523 -3.20 27.44 7.91
CA PRO A 523 -4.22 27.48 8.96
C PRO A 523 -4.87 28.87 9.07
N PRO A 524 -6.10 28.95 9.60
CA PRO A 524 -6.77 30.21 9.89
C PRO A 524 -5.88 31.16 10.70
N GLY A 525 -5.81 32.43 10.28
CA GLY A 525 -4.98 33.45 10.94
C GLY A 525 -3.47 33.35 10.64
N TYR A 526 -3.02 32.48 9.74
CA TYR A 526 -1.60 32.35 9.37
C TYR A 526 -1.00 33.70 8.91
N ASN A 527 -1.72 34.50 8.12
CA ASN A 527 -1.20 35.79 7.63
C ASN A 527 -1.40 36.96 8.62
N ALA A 528 -1.99 36.72 9.79
CA ALA A 528 -2.24 37.78 10.77
C ALA A 528 -0.90 38.29 11.36
N PRO A 529 -0.68 39.62 11.46
CA PRO A 529 0.58 40.18 11.96
C PRO A 529 1.02 39.64 13.33
N GLU A 530 0.08 39.36 14.23
CA GLU A 530 0.32 38.78 15.55
C GLU A 530 0.83 37.33 15.51
N ASN A 531 0.67 36.63 14.39
CA ASN A 531 1.11 35.26 14.18
C ASN A 531 2.36 35.18 13.27
N ALA A 532 3.01 36.31 12.97
CA ALA A 532 4.16 36.36 12.06
C ALA A 532 5.33 35.45 12.49
N ASP A 533 5.52 35.27 13.80
CA ASP A 533 6.57 34.43 14.39
C ASP A 533 6.09 33.02 14.77
N LYS A 534 4.80 32.70 14.53
CA LYS A 534 4.27 31.36 14.83
C LYS A 534 4.66 30.35 13.76
N THR A 535 4.98 29.15 14.22
CA THR A 535 5.17 27.95 13.39
C THR A 535 4.08 26.93 13.66
N TYR A 536 3.80 26.07 12.69
CA TYR A 536 2.68 25.13 12.73
C TYR A 536 3.14 23.70 12.39
N PRO A 537 2.52 22.67 13.00
CA PRO A 537 2.65 21.31 12.49
C PRO A 537 2.20 21.20 11.03
N VAL A 538 2.67 20.18 10.33
CA VAL A 538 2.34 19.93 8.92
C VAL A 538 1.83 18.51 8.71
N VAL A 539 0.77 18.38 7.92
CA VAL A 539 0.22 17.10 7.46
C VAL A 539 0.40 17.02 5.95
N TYR A 540 1.09 15.99 5.46
CA TYR A 540 1.17 15.65 4.05
C TYR A 540 0.08 14.62 3.73
N PHE A 541 -0.85 14.94 2.84
CA PHE A 541 -2.00 14.09 2.53
C PHE A 541 -1.93 13.63 1.07
N LEU A 542 -1.70 12.33 0.88
CA LEU A 542 -1.56 11.68 -0.41
C LEU A 542 -2.92 11.22 -0.95
N HIS A 543 -3.22 11.60 -2.19
CA HIS A 543 -4.48 11.26 -2.84
C HIS A 543 -4.51 9.83 -3.41
N GLY A 544 -5.71 9.37 -3.74
CA GLY A 544 -5.93 8.08 -4.39
C GLY A 544 -5.52 8.06 -5.86
N GLN A 545 -5.53 6.88 -6.44
CA GLN A 545 -5.24 6.65 -7.86
C GLN A 545 -6.23 7.40 -8.76
N GLY A 546 -5.74 8.03 -9.84
CA GLY A 546 -6.57 8.78 -10.77
C GLY A 546 -7.10 10.12 -10.26
N MET A 547 -6.62 10.61 -9.12
CA MET A 547 -6.84 11.98 -8.63
C MET A 547 -5.61 12.86 -8.89
N GLU A 548 -5.78 14.16 -8.69
CA GLU A 548 -4.72 15.17 -8.66
C GLU A 548 -4.74 15.91 -7.31
N SER A 549 -3.65 16.60 -6.95
CA SER A 549 -3.57 17.35 -5.70
C SER A 549 -4.70 18.38 -5.53
N GLU A 550 -5.15 18.99 -6.64
CA GLU A 550 -6.20 20.01 -6.62
C GLU A 550 -7.57 19.43 -6.25
N ASN A 551 -7.83 18.15 -6.53
CA ASN A 551 -9.11 17.53 -6.17
C ASN A 551 -9.31 17.47 -4.65
N LEU A 552 -8.21 17.37 -3.87
CA LEU A 552 -8.28 17.38 -2.40
C LEU A 552 -8.38 18.79 -1.81
N LEU A 553 -7.92 19.84 -2.51
CA LEU A 553 -8.01 21.22 -2.00
C LEU A 553 -9.45 21.64 -1.70
N ALA A 554 -10.43 21.15 -2.47
CA ALA A 554 -11.84 21.43 -2.21
C ALA A 554 -12.32 20.87 -0.86
N SER A 555 -11.74 19.75 -0.39
CA SER A 555 -12.06 19.17 0.92
C SER A 555 -11.51 20.00 2.08
N ALA A 556 -10.47 20.82 1.85
CA ALA A 556 -9.83 21.63 2.88
C ALA A 556 -10.77 22.64 3.55
N ILE A 557 -11.80 23.11 2.85
CA ILE A 557 -12.82 24.02 3.40
C ILE A 557 -13.52 23.40 4.62
N LEU A 558 -13.75 22.08 4.59
CA LEU A 558 -14.35 21.37 5.72
C LEU A 558 -13.46 21.45 6.96
N PHE A 559 -12.17 21.15 6.81
CA PHE A 559 -11.19 21.12 7.90
C PHE A 559 -10.90 22.52 8.46
N PHE A 560 -10.93 23.52 7.58
CA PHE A 560 -10.66 24.92 7.93
C PHE A 560 -11.65 25.44 8.97
N GLY A 561 -12.92 25.02 8.91
CA GLY A 561 -13.93 25.37 9.92
C GLY A 561 -13.57 24.91 11.33
N TYR A 562 -13.11 23.66 11.47
CA TYR A 562 -12.72 23.08 12.77
C TYR A 562 -11.46 23.70 13.35
N MET A 563 -10.53 24.19 12.51
CA MET A 563 -9.36 24.95 12.95
C MET A 563 -9.67 26.41 13.33
N THR A 564 -10.83 26.92 12.90
CA THR A 564 -11.23 28.32 13.11
C THR A 564 -11.97 28.51 14.43
N GLY A 565 -12.93 27.63 14.69
CA GLY A 565 -13.87 27.78 15.78
C GLY A 565 -14.33 26.44 16.30
N SER A 566 -15.43 26.47 17.03
CA SER A 566 -15.98 25.29 17.68
C SER A 566 -17.49 25.25 17.55
N THR A 567 -18.04 24.05 17.46
CA THR A 567 -19.48 23.79 17.60
C THR A 567 -19.90 23.47 19.03
N ASN A 568 -18.95 23.15 19.90
CA ASN A 568 -19.16 22.90 21.33
C ASN A 568 -19.25 24.22 22.14
N GLU A 569 -20.33 24.40 22.90
CA GLU A 569 -20.57 25.61 23.72
C GLU A 569 -19.45 25.91 24.73
N THR A 570 -18.85 24.87 25.32
CA THR A 570 -17.78 25.03 26.31
C THR A 570 -16.53 25.59 25.66
N ASN A 571 -16.13 25.02 24.51
CA ASN A 571 -15.01 25.50 23.72
C ASN A 571 -15.25 26.93 23.19
N ILE A 572 -16.46 27.24 22.71
CA ILE A 572 -16.84 28.60 22.29
C ILE A 572 -16.65 29.60 23.45
N ARG A 573 -17.16 29.29 24.65
CA ARG A 573 -16.98 30.16 25.83
C ARG A 573 -15.52 30.28 26.25
N ALA A 574 -14.73 29.23 26.08
CA ALA A 574 -13.30 29.21 26.35
C ALA A 574 -12.46 29.84 25.22
N ARG A 575 -13.09 30.29 24.12
CA ARG A 575 -12.42 30.77 22.90
C ARG A 575 -11.39 29.77 22.38
N ARG A 576 -11.77 28.48 22.36
CA ARG A 576 -11.01 27.39 21.75
C ARG A 576 -11.68 26.87 20.47
N SER A 577 -10.89 26.56 19.45
CA SER A 577 -11.32 25.82 18.26
C SER A 577 -11.37 24.31 18.53
N ASP A 578 -12.16 23.60 17.74
CA ASP A 578 -12.32 22.14 17.86
C ASP A 578 -11.02 21.41 17.48
N TRP A 579 -10.28 21.90 16.46
CA TRP A 579 -8.97 21.38 16.07
C TRP A 579 -7.85 22.40 16.32
N ALA A 580 -6.64 21.89 16.56
CA ALA A 580 -5.42 22.66 16.51
C ALA A 580 -5.17 23.19 15.08
N LYS A 581 -4.44 24.30 14.98
CA LYS A 581 -4.00 24.84 13.69
C LYS A 581 -2.79 24.08 13.14
N PHE A 582 -2.87 23.66 11.89
CA PHE A 582 -1.77 23.01 11.16
C PHE A 582 -1.79 23.38 9.67
N ILE A 583 -0.66 23.19 9.00
CA ILE A 583 -0.53 23.28 7.55
C ILE A 583 -0.91 21.92 6.95
N LEU A 584 -1.71 21.92 5.89
CA LEU A 584 -2.04 20.71 5.13
C LEU A 584 -1.47 20.84 3.71
N VAL A 585 -0.71 19.84 3.28
CA VAL A 585 -0.05 19.78 1.97
C VAL A 585 -0.61 18.59 1.22
N PHE A 586 -0.97 18.77 -0.05
CA PHE A 586 -1.42 17.72 -0.94
C PHE A 586 -0.39 17.52 -2.06
N PRO A 587 0.59 16.61 -1.91
CA PRO A 587 1.51 16.27 -2.99
C PRO A 587 0.76 15.72 -4.21
N ASP A 588 1.19 16.09 -5.41
CA ASP A 588 0.68 15.48 -6.64
C ASP A 588 1.38 14.15 -6.91
N SER A 589 0.59 13.08 -6.93
CA SER A 589 1.01 11.69 -7.12
C SER A 589 0.66 11.15 -8.53
N THR A 590 0.42 12.05 -9.50
CA THR A 590 0.24 11.68 -10.91
C THR A 590 1.54 11.19 -11.56
N CYS A 591 1.41 10.32 -12.56
CA CYS A 591 2.52 9.83 -13.36
C CYS A 591 3.11 10.93 -14.25
N SER A 592 4.43 10.94 -14.40
CA SER A 592 5.18 11.78 -15.33
C SER A 592 5.44 11.05 -16.65
N ASN A 593 5.33 11.74 -17.79
CA ASN A 593 5.87 11.32 -19.10
C ASN A 593 5.67 9.83 -19.48
N ASP A 594 4.45 9.32 -19.39
CA ASP A 594 4.06 7.92 -19.70
C ASP A 594 4.77 6.84 -18.87
N ALA A 595 5.45 7.21 -17.78
CA ALA A 595 6.20 6.27 -16.94
C ALA A 595 5.30 5.30 -16.15
N CYS A 596 4.01 5.62 -16.03
CA CYS A 596 2.95 4.73 -15.55
C CYS A 596 1.61 5.20 -16.12
N GLY A 597 0.60 4.33 -16.13
CA GLY A 597 -0.70 4.63 -16.71
C GLY A 597 -1.66 5.35 -15.74
N SER A 598 -1.70 4.89 -14.50
CA SER A 598 -2.81 5.12 -13.58
C SER A 598 -2.43 5.57 -12.18
N GLY A 599 -1.25 5.20 -11.69
CA GLY A 599 -0.77 5.59 -10.37
C GLY A 599 0.73 5.33 -10.20
N ASN A 600 1.41 6.25 -9.50
CA ASN A 600 2.85 6.11 -9.25
C ASN A 600 3.17 5.40 -7.92
N PHE A 601 2.16 5.10 -7.09
CA PHE A 601 2.29 4.46 -5.78
C PHE A 601 3.21 5.17 -4.78
N ASN A 602 3.55 6.44 -5.03
CA ASN A 602 4.43 7.25 -4.18
C ASN A 602 5.79 6.59 -3.89
N THR A 603 6.29 5.79 -4.83
CA THR A 603 7.52 5.00 -4.68
C THR A 603 8.55 5.34 -5.76
N ASN A 604 9.81 5.06 -5.51
CA ASN A 604 10.85 5.14 -6.53
C ASN A 604 10.75 3.91 -7.44
N HIS A 605 10.41 4.14 -8.71
CA HIS A 605 10.18 3.06 -9.66
C HIS A 605 11.48 2.36 -10.03
N LEU A 606 11.40 1.04 -10.20
CA LEU A 606 12.43 0.28 -10.91
C LEU A 606 12.32 0.50 -12.42
N GLY A 607 11.11 0.71 -12.94
CA GLY A 607 10.88 0.87 -14.38
C GLY A 607 11.20 -0.41 -15.14
N VAL A 608 11.49 -0.28 -16.43
CA VAL A 608 11.71 -1.44 -17.32
C VAL A 608 13.15 -1.97 -17.26
N ASP A 609 14.11 -1.12 -16.93
CA ASP A 609 15.56 -1.35 -17.02
C ASP A 609 16.30 -1.09 -15.70
N GLY A 610 15.56 -0.85 -14.60
CA GLY A 610 16.13 -0.54 -13.29
C GLY A 610 16.36 0.95 -13.04
N ASP A 611 16.06 1.83 -14.02
CA ASP A 611 16.24 3.29 -13.92
C ASP A 611 14.92 4.07 -13.99
N GLY A 612 13.89 3.57 -13.31
CA GLY A 612 12.58 4.24 -13.24
C GLY A 612 12.59 5.59 -12.50
N PRO A 613 11.54 6.42 -12.67
CA PRO A 613 11.39 7.71 -12.01
C PRO A 613 11.35 7.62 -10.48
N LYS A 614 11.89 8.63 -9.80
CA LYS A 614 12.07 8.65 -8.34
C LYS A 614 10.98 9.47 -7.62
N TYR A 615 9.74 8.96 -7.60
CA TYR A 615 8.60 9.69 -7.02
C TYR A 615 8.65 9.85 -5.49
N ALA A 616 9.13 8.84 -4.75
CA ALA A 616 9.30 8.97 -3.29
C ALA A 616 10.29 10.09 -2.96
N ASP A 617 11.41 10.15 -3.69
CA ASP A 617 12.41 11.19 -3.53
C ASP A 617 11.83 12.58 -3.83
N SER A 618 10.99 12.71 -4.87
CA SER A 618 10.26 13.95 -5.16
C SER A 618 9.33 14.39 -4.02
N ILE A 619 8.75 13.46 -3.26
CA ILE A 619 7.90 13.81 -2.11
C ILE A 619 8.76 14.35 -0.96
N TYR A 620 9.92 13.75 -0.68
CA TYR A 620 10.85 14.29 0.31
C TYR A 620 11.43 15.66 -0.11
N GLU A 621 11.69 15.88 -1.40
CA GLU A 621 12.05 17.19 -1.94
C GLU A 621 10.94 18.24 -1.73
N LEU A 622 9.68 17.86 -1.93
CA LEU A 622 8.54 18.72 -1.63
C LEU A 622 8.47 19.06 -0.14
N MET A 623 8.70 18.08 0.75
CA MET A 623 8.72 18.33 2.19
C MET A 623 9.77 19.39 2.54
N ALA A 624 10.99 19.24 2.03
CA ALA A 624 12.07 20.20 2.26
C ALA A 624 11.77 21.59 1.67
N TYR A 625 11.15 21.64 0.49
CA TYR A 625 10.68 22.88 -0.12
C TYR A 625 9.63 23.59 0.75
N VAL A 626 8.65 22.84 1.28
CA VAL A 626 7.59 23.39 2.13
C VAL A 626 8.17 23.96 3.42
N GLU A 627 9.05 23.24 4.11
CA GLU A 627 9.66 23.72 5.37
C GLU A 627 10.56 24.93 5.20
N LYS A 628 11.17 25.08 4.03
CA LYS A 628 11.95 26.28 3.69
C LYS A 628 11.08 27.49 3.36
N THR A 629 9.86 27.25 2.85
CA THR A 629 9.00 28.29 2.27
C THR A 629 7.92 28.75 3.25
N TYR A 630 7.41 27.85 4.09
CA TYR A 630 6.32 28.08 5.02
C TYR A 630 6.78 27.87 6.46
N ARG A 631 6.05 28.45 7.43
CA ARG A 631 6.40 28.42 8.85
C ARG A 631 5.99 27.09 9.49
N VAL A 632 6.68 26.02 9.11
CA VAL A 632 6.55 24.70 9.71
C VAL A 632 7.33 24.65 11.03
N ALA A 633 6.77 24.01 12.05
CA ALA A 633 7.44 23.82 13.33
C ALA A 633 8.64 22.88 13.16
N PRO A 634 9.85 23.26 13.63
CA PRO A 634 11.02 22.41 13.48
C PRO A 634 10.95 21.22 14.45
N PRO A 635 11.70 20.13 14.20
CA PRO A 635 11.81 19.06 15.17
C PRO A 635 12.40 19.51 16.51
N VAL A 636 11.85 19.03 17.62
CA VAL A 636 12.27 19.39 18.99
C VAL A 636 12.42 18.15 19.86
N VAL A 637 13.40 18.16 20.76
CA VAL A 637 13.55 17.15 21.82
C VAL A 637 12.99 17.71 23.11
N VAL A 638 12.14 16.95 23.78
CA VAL A 638 11.49 17.32 25.03
C VAL A 638 11.66 16.21 26.07
N PRO A 639 11.70 16.56 27.37
CA PRO A 639 11.62 15.56 28.44
C PRO A 639 10.31 14.77 28.34
N LYS A 640 10.36 13.47 28.62
CA LYS A 640 9.13 12.69 28.83
C LYS A 640 8.45 13.12 30.14
N PRO A 641 7.12 13.22 30.15
CA PRO A 641 6.35 13.65 31.32
C PRO A 641 6.44 12.68 32.51
#